data_AF-A0AA88KQF0-F1
#
_entry.id   AF-A0AA88KQF0-F1
#
_cell.length_a   1.000
_cell.length_b   1.000
_cell.length_c   1.000
_cell.angle_alpha   90.00
_cell.angle_beta   90.00
_cell.angle_gamma   90.00
#
_symmetry.space_group_name_H-M   'P 1'
#
loop_
_entity.id
_entity.type
_entity.pdbx_description
1 polymer ?
#
loop_
_entity_poly.entity_id
_entity_poly.type
_entity_poly.pdbx_seq_one_letter_code
_entity_poly.pdbx_strand_id
1 'polypeptide(L)'
;MFKSLSFENNNNNEDTLITPTPSKGVNMDLFWDDALDERSGDDEELGRRNHDGPRLKPVSSHMNEPQQSFNNTSGSLWPKPNSSTHPYSVMNQIQLNNSSLNDSTFGITSELKSKCSLDSENNGATASDFEIASNLHKRKRASAGAAVVSDSLNDSLLEECEEDDDPNSLGLMRDDEREPLKNISNTVAAMMMSKSRQSLGGVSSPIKKKKKINLIDFEKKRRETRVLNVVPQITCSGQDHHHVVGSSPGLYFSSIETALHEAQPFDTILLHEGTYHVQRTLSIKVEGIHLKGISNKVHLIGMCPSNVLSIEHKSITISHLNISHDTQQCTSTSTAVSSSCSTSGTNCALISIDMQSPLSDEIFQIHIKRCELFNSFEHGILVSGAAEAVIIDCSIHNCKKIGILYTHNARGLVQNNLIYENLYEGITFRGRSHPTVKNNKIFDGHSGGVYMRENSHPYIFENEIYANRRSGIFITNKSKPYIKKNSIHSCKENGIVLKNNCSGKIEGNDIYQNAYPNLYIDDECETEIRGNKIRLGKSYGIWAKGKCKPKICENEIVDNVGKNVLITESAKPYFSENKIYYSRSVLQTEELRGIVLKDLCKPTFELEEIYGHSSSGVDIGGRAQPLFFACKVTDNSKNGFLIRDYSSPTINECIVSNNVYPNILAIDRAESVITKCKIHSGSQTGISIKGTPITTIRESEIYGNSFSNIKIGGSSSTDIIESKIYNGRQSGIWVKEDASGKIFRCSLFNNRRDNILMEMRGKMIISENEQDK
;
A
#
# COMPACT_ATOMS: atom_id res chain seq x y z
N MET A 1 26.58 27.24 -22.16
CA MET A 1 27.03 27.16 -23.56
C MET A 1 26.48 25.89 -24.16
N PHE A 2 25.91 25.93 -25.37
CA PHE A 2 25.69 24.75 -26.19
C PHE A 2 27.01 24.38 -26.89
N LYS A 3 27.26 23.08 -27.10
CA LYS A 3 27.72 22.58 -28.40
C LYS A 3 27.44 21.08 -28.55
N SER A 4 26.70 20.78 -29.60
CA SER A 4 26.49 19.44 -30.15
C SER A 4 27.70 19.02 -30.99
N LEU A 5 27.97 17.71 -31.06
CA LEU A 5 28.71 17.09 -32.16
C LEU A 5 28.02 15.77 -32.54
N SER A 6 27.86 15.58 -33.84
CA SER A 6 27.21 14.43 -34.49
C SER A 6 28.20 13.30 -34.75
N PHE A 7 27.72 12.06 -34.74
CA PHE A 7 28.47 10.90 -35.25
C PHE A 7 28.10 10.64 -36.72
N GLU A 8 29.11 10.36 -37.54
CA GLU A 8 28.95 9.79 -38.89
C GLU A 8 28.99 8.27 -38.83
N ASN A 9 28.27 7.62 -39.75
CA ASN A 9 28.37 6.19 -40.01
C ASN A 9 29.65 5.87 -40.80
N ASN A 10 30.19 4.66 -40.61
CA ASN A 10 30.80 3.92 -41.71
C ASN A 10 30.59 2.41 -41.55
N ASN A 11 30.25 1.76 -42.67
CA ASN A 11 30.11 0.31 -42.81
C ASN A 11 31.44 -0.35 -43.17
N ASN A 12 31.40 -1.69 -43.22
CA ASN A 12 32.36 -2.68 -43.78
C ASN A 12 33.11 -3.47 -42.69
N ASN A 13 33.34 -4.78 -42.78
CA ASN A 13 32.77 -5.90 -43.54
C ASN A 13 33.56 -7.16 -43.09
N GLU A 14 33.11 -8.34 -43.54
CA GLU A 14 33.87 -9.61 -43.64
C GLU A 14 34.03 -10.56 -42.42
N ASP A 15 34.04 -11.84 -42.79
CA ASP A 15 33.85 -13.03 -41.97
C ASP A 15 35.16 -13.63 -41.43
N THR A 16 35.06 -14.52 -40.43
CA THR A 16 35.52 -15.92 -40.59
C THR A 16 35.09 -16.84 -39.44
N LEU A 17 34.68 -18.06 -39.78
CA LEU A 17 34.36 -19.15 -38.86
C LEU A 17 35.61 -19.98 -38.50
N ILE A 18 35.80 -20.37 -37.22
CA ILE A 18 36.31 -21.70 -36.83
C ILE A 18 35.66 -22.15 -35.49
N THR A 19 35.31 -23.45 -35.39
CA THR A 19 34.91 -24.20 -34.18
C THR A 19 35.64 -25.57 -34.22
N PRO A 20 35.53 -26.50 -33.24
CA PRO A 20 35.60 -26.41 -31.77
C PRO A 20 36.50 -27.54 -31.12
N THR A 21 36.50 -27.65 -29.78
CA THR A 21 36.89 -28.86 -28.94
C THR A 21 38.41 -29.21 -28.77
N PRO A 22 38.80 -30.19 -27.91
CA PRO A 22 38.63 -30.23 -26.44
C PRO A 22 39.90 -30.70 -25.66
N SER A 23 39.97 -30.58 -24.31
CA SER A 23 40.41 -31.69 -23.41
C SER A 23 40.54 -31.35 -21.90
N LYS A 24 40.07 -32.31 -21.09
CA LYS A 24 40.58 -32.84 -19.80
C LYS A 24 41.35 -31.91 -18.83
N GLY A 25 40.82 -31.75 -17.61
CA GLY A 25 41.47 -31.03 -16.50
C GLY A 25 42.18 -31.92 -15.46
N VAL A 26 42.71 -31.26 -14.43
CA VAL A 26 43.22 -31.82 -13.16
C VAL A 26 42.90 -30.81 -12.04
N ASN A 27 42.62 -31.28 -10.81
CA ASN A 27 42.44 -30.44 -9.62
C ASN A 27 43.68 -29.61 -9.28
N MET A 28 43.49 -28.38 -8.78
CA MET A 28 44.31 -27.83 -7.69
C MET A 28 43.62 -26.68 -6.95
N ASP A 29 44.00 -26.52 -5.68
CA ASP A 29 43.39 -25.65 -4.68
C ASP A 29 43.89 -24.19 -4.69
N LEU A 30 43.01 -23.30 -4.20
CA LEU A 30 43.29 -22.04 -3.48
C LEU A 30 43.87 -20.81 -4.20
N PHE A 31 43.52 -19.65 -3.61
CA PHE A 31 43.94 -18.26 -3.89
C PHE A 31 43.36 -17.58 -5.15
N TRP A 32 42.40 -16.67 -4.91
CA TRP A 32 42.06 -15.54 -5.77
C TRP A 32 41.93 -14.28 -4.90
N ASP A 33 42.85 -13.35 -5.08
CA ASP A 33 42.74 -11.92 -4.81
C ASP A 33 43.60 -11.22 -5.91
N ASP A 34 43.40 -9.93 -6.13
CA ASP A 34 44.17 -9.06 -7.04
C ASP A 34 44.00 -9.26 -8.56
N ALA A 35 42.94 -8.63 -9.09
CA ALA A 35 42.96 -8.04 -10.43
C ALA A 35 42.11 -6.75 -10.45
N LEU A 36 42.78 -5.59 -10.40
CA LEU A 36 42.45 -4.34 -11.10
C LEU A 36 43.32 -3.21 -10.51
N ASP A 37 44.46 -2.93 -11.14
CA ASP A 37 45.14 -1.65 -10.97
C ASP A 37 45.84 -1.21 -12.27
N GLU A 38 46.12 0.10 -12.34
CA GLU A 38 46.98 0.83 -13.27
C GLU A 38 46.69 0.78 -14.80
N ARG A 39 46.37 1.97 -15.34
CA ARG A 39 47.33 2.67 -16.21
C ARG A 39 47.46 4.14 -15.82
N SER A 40 48.68 4.50 -15.44
CA SER A 40 49.17 5.87 -15.26
C SER A 40 49.56 6.52 -16.60
N GLY A 41 49.89 7.81 -16.55
CA GLY A 41 50.34 8.62 -17.68
C GLY A 41 50.55 10.06 -17.23
N ASP A 42 51.72 10.32 -16.65
CA ASP A 42 52.16 11.64 -16.20
C ASP A 42 52.45 12.60 -17.37
N ASP A 43 52.47 13.91 -17.09
CA ASP A 43 53.64 14.75 -17.42
C ASP A 43 53.54 16.14 -16.74
N GLU A 44 54.71 16.81 -16.65
CA GLU A 44 55.00 18.04 -15.89
C GLU A 44 54.42 19.33 -16.58
N GLU A 45 54.55 20.59 -16.14
CA GLU A 45 55.67 21.29 -15.47
C GLU A 45 55.28 22.68 -14.91
N LEU A 46 56.03 23.16 -13.90
CA LEU A 46 56.36 24.55 -13.47
C LEU A 46 55.41 25.78 -13.65
N GLY A 47 55.26 26.61 -12.60
CA GLY A 47 54.57 27.92 -12.71
C GLY A 47 54.56 28.89 -11.51
N ARG A 48 55.72 29.23 -10.92
CA ARG A 48 55.88 30.16 -9.76
C ARG A 48 55.18 31.55 -9.90
N ARG A 49 54.45 32.03 -8.87
CA ARG A 49 54.83 33.14 -7.92
C ARG A 49 53.68 33.75 -7.10
N ASN A 50 54.04 34.18 -5.88
CA ASN A 50 53.38 35.04 -4.88
C ASN A 50 52.72 36.33 -5.48
N HIS A 51 51.80 37.06 -4.83
CA HIS A 51 51.88 37.64 -3.47
C HIS A 51 50.51 38.17 -2.93
N ASP A 52 50.44 38.25 -1.60
CA ASP A 52 49.79 39.26 -0.74
C ASP A 52 48.28 39.59 -0.84
N GLY A 53 47.58 39.31 0.26
CA GLY A 53 46.49 40.18 0.75
C GLY A 53 47.06 41.33 1.61
N PRO A 54 46.20 42.17 2.23
CA PRO A 54 45.61 41.70 3.48
C PRO A 54 44.13 42.10 3.74
N ARG A 55 43.61 41.53 4.82
CA ARG A 55 42.26 41.69 5.38
C ARG A 55 41.94 43.12 5.82
N LEU A 56 40.64 43.44 5.90
CA LEU A 56 40.01 43.99 7.13
C LEU A 56 38.50 43.68 7.14
N LYS A 57 37.90 43.65 8.35
CA LYS A 57 36.49 43.26 8.61
C LYS A 57 35.59 44.50 8.89
N PRO A 58 34.45 44.39 9.60
CA PRO A 58 33.08 44.47 9.06
C PRO A 58 32.34 45.73 9.57
N VAL A 59 31.02 45.86 9.34
CA VAL A 59 30.07 46.45 10.32
C VAL A 59 28.60 46.20 9.91
N SER A 60 27.72 46.26 10.92
CA SER A 60 26.25 46.19 10.91
C SER A 60 25.56 47.34 10.12
N SER A 61 24.23 47.48 9.94
CA SER A 61 23.12 47.26 10.89
C SER A 61 21.72 47.46 10.28
N HIS A 62 20.73 46.71 10.82
CA HIS A 62 19.35 47.08 11.18
C HIS A 62 18.34 47.87 10.29
N MET A 63 17.07 47.45 10.45
CA MET A 63 15.79 48.21 10.28
C MET A 63 15.38 48.57 8.82
N ASN A 64 14.10 48.61 8.44
CA ASN A 64 12.81 48.39 9.14
C ASN A 64 11.73 47.94 8.13
N GLU A 65 10.68 47.24 8.56
CA GLU A 65 9.40 47.18 7.80
C GLU A 65 8.65 48.53 7.91
N PRO A 66 7.67 48.82 7.03
CA PRO A 66 6.29 48.50 7.42
C PRO A 66 5.37 47.99 6.29
N GLN A 67 4.22 47.48 6.74
CA GLN A 67 3.15 46.84 5.98
C GLN A 67 2.50 47.72 4.88
N GLN A 68 2.03 47.06 3.81
CA GLN A 68 0.78 47.46 3.14
C GLN A 68 -0.09 46.25 2.81
N SER A 69 -1.40 46.43 3.00
CA SER A 69 -2.45 45.44 2.78
C SER A 69 -2.99 45.51 1.35
N PHE A 70 -3.24 44.35 0.73
CA PHE A 70 -4.17 44.26 -0.39
C PHE A 70 -5.00 42.98 -0.31
N ASN A 71 -6.32 43.15 -0.16
CA ASN A 71 -7.28 42.17 -0.62
C ASN A 71 -7.25 42.18 -2.16
N ASN A 72 -7.21 41.01 -2.79
CA ASN A 72 -7.86 40.85 -4.09
C ASN A 72 -8.23 39.39 -4.36
N THR A 73 -9.51 39.18 -4.64
CA THR A 73 -10.03 37.96 -5.26
C THR A 73 -9.64 37.94 -6.74
N SER A 74 -9.01 36.86 -7.20
CA SER A 74 -8.97 36.52 -8.62
C SER A 74 -8.93 35.01 -8.81
N GLY A 75 -9.85 34.51 -9.64
CA GLY A 75 -9.75 33.15 -10.16
C GLY A 75 -8.62 33.08 -11.19
N SER A 76 -7.91 31.95 -11.23
CA SER A 76 -6.98 31.65 -12.31
C SER A 76 -7.33 30.30 -12.93
N LEU A 77 -7.83 30.35 -14.18
CA LEU A 77 -7.68 29.22 -15.09
C LEU A 77 -6.17 28.97 -15.25
N TRP A 78 -5.77 27.69 -15.30
CA TRP A 78 -4.42 27.32 -15.73
C TRP A 78 -4.46 26.64 -17.11
N PRO A 79 -3.45 26.86 -17.97
CA PRO A 79 -3.53 26.58 -19.39
C PRO A 79 -3.10 25.14 -19.76
N LYS A 80 -3.39 24.76 -21.01
CA LYS A 80 -2.84 23.55 -21.64
C LYS A 80 -1.30 23.62 -21.69
N PRO A 81 -0.56 22.57 -21.30
CA PRO A 81 0.88 22.48 -21.56
C PRO A 81 1.15 21.83 -22.94
N ASN A 82 1.88 22.54 -23.80
CA ASN A 82 2.51 21.92 -24.98
C ASN A 82 3.93 21.45 -24.65
N SER A 83 4.18 20.16 -24.86
CA SER A 83 5.43 19.52 -25.33
C SER A 83 6.80 20.17 -25.07
N SER A 84 7.61 19.55 -24.20
CA SER A 84 9.04 19.18 -24.39
C SER A 84 9.72 18.97 -23.02
N THR A 85 10.66 18.04 -22.78
CA THR A 85 11.08 16.80 -23.46
C THR A 85 11.77 15.91 -22.41
N HIS A 86 11.49 14.60 -22.38
CA HIS A 86 12.29 13.61 -21.63
C HIS A 86 13.47 13.10 -22.48
N PRO A 87 14.48 12.47 -21.85
CA PRO A 87 15.22 11.38 -22.47
C PRO A 87 14.88 10.04 -21.80
N TYR A 88 14.35 9.10 -22.60
CA TYR A 88 14.39 7.65 -22.33
C TYR A 88 15.06 6.99 -23.54
N SER A 89 15.80 5.90 -23.30
CA SER A 89 16.50 5.14 -24.35
C SER A 89 15.54 4.33 -25.23
N VAL A 90 15.94 4.15 -26.49
CA VAL A 90 15.14 3.56 -27.58
C VAL A 90 15.59 2.14 -27.89
N MET A 91 14.63 1.24 -28.17
CA MET A 91 14.57 0.26 -29.27
C MET A 91 13.54 -0.85 -28.96
N ASN A 92 12.79 -1.41 -29.92
CA ASN A 92 12.47 -0.95 -31.28
C ASN A 92 11.12 -1.60 -31.69
N GLN A 93 10.30 -0.91 -32.48
CA GLN A 93 9.14 -1.52 -33.15
C GLN A 93 9.53 -1.97 -34.57
N ILE A 94 8.91 -3.04 -35.06
CA ILE A 94 8.65 -3.21 -36.49
C ILE A 94 7.14 -3.03 -36.68
N GLN A 95 6.76 -1.93 -37.33
CA GLN A 95 5.41 -1.73 -37.86
C GLN A 95 5.34 -2.30 -39.29
N LEU A 96 4.17 -2.83 -39.65
CA LEU A 96 3.70 -2.80 -41.03
C LEU A 96 2.36 -2.07 -41.07
N ASN A 97 2.30 -1.00 -41.86
CA ASN A 97 1.07 -0.29 -42.21
C ASN A 97 0.36 -1.01 -43.36
N ASN A 98 -0.97 -0.95 -43.38
CA ASN A 98 -1.84 -0.79 -44.55
C ASN A 98 -3.30 -0.80 -44.03
N SER A 99 -4.02 0.33 -44.06
CA SER A 99 -4.69 0.97 -45.21
C SER A 99 -6.14 0.47 -45.37
N SER A 100 -7.06 1.41 -45.24
CA SER A 100 -8.50 1.38 -45.52
C SER A 100 -9.02 0.39 -46.58
N LEU A 101 -10.20 -0.17 -46.32
CA LEU A 101 -11.26 -0.37 -47.32
C LEU A 101 -12.63 -0.38 -46.63
N ASN A 102 -13.61 0.28 -47.26
CA ASN A 102 -15.03 0.12 -46.92
C ASN A 102 -15.53 -1.20 -47.54
N ASP A 103 -16.52 -1.85 -46.94
CA ASP A 103 -17.77 -2.09 -47.67
C ASP A 103 -18.93 -2.52 -46.76
N SER A 104 -20.14 -2.34 -47.27
CA SER A 104 -21.40 -2.68 -46.61
C SER A 104 -22.05 -3.95 -47.17
N THR A 105 -23.06 -4.43 -46.44
CA THR A 105 -24.25 -5.18 -46.93
C THR A 105 -24.22 -6.72 -47.08
N PHE A 106 -25.34 -7.32 -46.64
CA PHE A 106 -25.94 -8.63 -46.97
C PHE A 106 -25.32 -9.98 -46.51
N GLY A 107 -26.21 -10.89 -46.09
CA GLY A 107 -26.18 -12.26 -46.65
C GLY A 107 -26.19 -13.48 -45.71
N ILE A 108 -27.35 -13.76 -45.12
CA ILE A 108 -27.94 -15.05 -44.68
C ILE A 108 -27.33 -16.39 -45.21
N THR A 109 -27.48 -17.47 -44.39
CA THR A 109 -27.40 -18.95 -44.65
C THR A 109 -26.08 -19.75 -44.70
N SER A 110 -25.87 -20.54 -43.64
CA SER A 110 -25.58 -22.00 -43.56
C SER A 110 -25.01 -22.82 -44.74
N GLU A 111 -23.97 -23.63 -44.46
CA GLU A 111 -23.93 -25.12 -44.59
C GLU A 111 -22.63 -25.65 -43.91
N LEU A 112 -22.72 -26.52 -42.88
CA LEU A 112 -22.76 -28.00 -42.93
C LEU A 112 -21.51 -28.74 -43.46
N LYS A 113 -20.82 -29.44 -42.55
CA LYS A 113 -20.41 -30.84 -42.78
C LYS A 113 -20.28 -31.60 -41.46
N SER A 114 -20.88 -32.79 -41.42
CA SER A 114 -20.98 -33.68 -40.26
C SER A 114 -20.18 -34.97 -40.48
N LYS A 115 -19.91 -35.70 -39.39
CA LYS A 115 -20.08 -37.18 -39.36
C LYS A 115 -20.09 -37.73 -37.92
N CYS A 116 -21.05 -38.63 -37.66
CA CYS A 116 -21.13 -39.52 -36.50
C CYS A 116 -20.11 -40.69 -36.68
N SER A 117 -19.96 -41.71 -35.81
CA SER A 117 -20.86 -42.42 -34.89
C SER A 117 -20.02 -43.18 -33.83
N LEU A 118 -20.43 -43.25 -32.55
CA LEU A 118 -21.12 -44.39 -31.88
C LEU A 118 -20.54 -45.79 -32.16
N ASP A 119 -20.17 -46.49 -31.07
CA ASP A 119 -20.69 -47.83 -30.72
C ASP A 119 -20.34 -48.18 -29.25
N SER A 120 -20.98 -49.23 -28.70
CA SER A 120 -21.13 -49.51 -27.26
C SER A 120 -20.90 -50.98 -26.86
N GLU A 121 -20.97 -51.23 -25.53
CA GLU A 121 -21.33 -52.49 -24.83
C GLU A 121 -20.26 -53.31 -24.05
N ASN A 122 -20.57 -53.46 -22.75
CA ASN A 122 -20.59 -54.66 -21.89
C ASN A 122 -19.41 -55.66 -21.81
N ASN A 123 -18.91 -55.81 -20.58
CA ASN A 123 -18.73 -57.02 -19.75
C ASN A 123 -17.63 -56.73 -18.70
N GLY A 124 -17.60 -57.24 -17.46
CA GLY A 124 -18.48 -58.19 -16.76
C GLY A 124 -17.64 -58.91 -15.69
N ALA A 125 -17.95 -58.68 -14.41
CA ALA A 125 -17.55 -59.38 -13.16
C ALA A 125 -16.21 -60.19 -13.08
N THR A 126 -15.45 -59.98 -12.00
CA THR A 126 -15.15 -61.01 -10.97
C THR A 126 -14.37 -60.43 -9.78
N ALA A 127 -14.46 -61.09 -8.62
CA ALA A 127 -13.83 -60.70 -7.36
C ALA A 127 -12.73 -61.71 -6.95
N SER A 128 -11.80 -61.28 -6.09
CA SER A 128 -11.22 -62.13 -5.04
C SER A 128 -10.38 -61.33 -4.05
N ASP A 129 -10.54 -61.62 -2.77
CA ASP A 129 -9.84 -61.03 -1.63
C ASP A 129 -8.34 -61.35 -1.57
N PHE A 130 -7.59 -60.60 -0.75
CA PHE A 130 -6.67 -61.19 0.24
C PHE A 130 -6.21 -60.16 1.29
N GLU A 131 -6.74 -60.27 2.51
CA GLU A 131 -6.08 -59.74 3.71
C GLU A 131 -4.87 -60.64 4.06
N ILE A 132 -3.72 -60.05 4.40
CA ILE A 132 -2.84 -60.59 5.47
C ILE A 132 -2.29 -59.42 6.29
N ALA A 133 -2.40 -59.54 7.61
CA ALA A 133 -2.02 -58.51 8.56
C ALA A 133 -0.64 -58.73 9.21
N SER A 134 -0.17 -57.65 9.86
CA SER A 134 0.39 -57.65 11.23
C SER A 134 1.91 -57.56 11.49
N ASN A 135 2.20 -56.88 12.60
CA ASN A 135 3.24 -57.16 13.61
C ASN A 135 4.68 -56.59 13.51
N LEU A 136 4.80 -55.29 13.82
CA LEU A 136 5.23 -54.80 15.15
C LEU A 136 6.44 -55.47 15.86
N HIS A 137 7.56 -54.75 15.98
CA HIS A 137 8.50 -54.75 17.14
C HIS A 137 9.25 -53.39 17.20
N LYS A 138 9.10 -52.54 18.24
CA LYS A 138 9.52 -52.62 19.66
C LYS A 138 11.04 -52.46 19.92
N ARG A 139 11.45 -51.26 20.38
CA ARG A 139 12.11 -50.92 21.69
C ARG A 139 12.66 -49.48 21.62
N LYS A 140 12.34 -48.52 22.51
CA LYS A 140 12.45 -48.39 24.00
C LYS A 140 13.86 -48.04 24.53
N ARG A 141 14.07 -46.77 24.92
CA ARG A 141 14.35 -46.21 26.28
C ARG A 141 14.69 -44.70 26.15
N ALA A 142 14.09 -43.74 26.88
CA ALA A 142 14.06 -43.47 28.34
C ALA A 142 15.40 -42.90 28.86
N SER A 143 15.49 -41.94 29.82
CA SER A 143 14.54 -41.13 30.64
C SER A 143 15.32 -39.95 31.27
N ALA A 144 14.80 -38.91 31.96
CA ALA A 144 13.47 -38.59 32.55
C ALA A 144 13.03 -37.15 32.13
N GLY A 145 12.45 -36.21 32.89
CA GLY A 145 11.83 -36.06 34.25
C GLY A 145 11.73 -34.55 34.58
N ALA A 146 10.74 -33.96 35.28
CA ALA A 146 9.61 -34.48 36.08
C ALA A 146 8.44 -33.44 36.24
N ALA A 147 7.31 -33.88 36.82
CA ALA A 147 6.13 -33.13 37.37
C ALA A 147 5.31 -32.24 36.41
N VAL A 148 4.01 -32.45 36.08
CA VAL A 148 2.76 -32.87 36.79
C VAL A 148 1.99 -31.72 37.49
N VAL A 149 0.86 -31.31 36.86
CA VAL A 149 -0.53 -30.99 37.36
C VAL A 149 -1.37 -30.83 36.06
N SER A 150 -2.18 -31.79 35.57
CA SER A 150 -3.63 -32.06 35.84
C SER A 150 -4.52 -30.80 35.70
N ASP A 151 -5.67 -30.74 35.00
CA ASP A 151 -6.73 -31.68 34.64
C ASP A 151 -7.22 -31.42 33.18
N SER A 152 -7.45 -32.42 32.32
CA SER A 152 -8.77 -32.98 31.90
C SER A 152 -9.95 -31.97 31.84
N LEU A 153 -10.75 -31.89 30.78
CA LEU A 153 -11.43 -33.00 30.06
C LEU A 153 -11.61 -32.76 28.54
N ASN A 154 -11.79 -33.85 27.79
CA ASN A 154 -12.35 -33.85 26.43
C ASN A 154 -13.87 -33.60 26.48
N ASP A 155 -14.47 -33.14 25.38
CA ASP A 155 -15.25 -34.06 24.54
C ASP A 155 -15.50 -33.53 23.13
N SER A 156 -15.43 -34.46 22.19
CA SER A 156 -15.71 -34.30 20.76
C SER A 156 -16.94 -35.13 20.43
N LEU A 157 -17.86 -34.61 19.61
CA LEU A 157 -18.71 -35.43 18.75
C LEU A 157 -19.08 -34.67 17.47
N LEU A 158 -19.25 -35.43 16.39
CA LEU A 158 -19.70 -35.02 15.05
C LEU A 158 -21.19 -35.35 14.88
N GLU A 159 -21.67 -35.31 13.63
CA GLU A 159 -23.03 -35.63 13.14
C GLU A 159 -24.08 -34.51 13.28
N GLU A 160 -24.99 -34.30 12.33
CA GLU A 160 -24.93 -34.49 10.86
C GLU A 160 -25.97 -33.56 10.21
N CYS A 161 -26.09 -33.56 8.87
CA CYS A 161 -27.06 -32.71 8.16
C CYS A 161 -28.40 -33.43 7.94
N GLU A 162 -29.52 -32.77 8.25
CA GLU A 162 -30.82 -33.06 7.61
C GLU A 162 -31.46 -31.75 7.13
N GLU A 163 -32.08 -31.83 5.95
CA GLU A 163 -32.86 -30.77 5.31
C GLU A 163 -34.33 -30.90 5.74
N ASP A 164 -35.01 -29.80 6.04
CA ASP A 164 -36.49 -29.76 6.11
C ASP A 164 -37.01 -28.38 5.69
N ASP A 165 -37.87 -28.35 4.67
CA ASP A 165 -38.55 -27.17 4.15
C ASP A 165 -39.86 -26.93 4.94
N ASP A 166 -40.00 -25.79 5.64
CA ASP A 166 -41.31 -25.30 6.12
C ASP A 166 -41.49 -23.78 5.87
N PRO A 167 -42.34 -23.38 4.91
CA PRO A 167 -42.47 -22.00 4.47
C PRO A 167 -43.49 -21.17 5.30
N ASN A 168 -43.39 -21.16 6.64
CA ASN A 168 -44.13 -20.20 7.48
C ASN A 168 -43.56 -20.01 8.91
N SER A 169 -42.45 -19.26 9.06
CA SER A 169 -42.09 -18.70 10.37
C SER A 169 -41.65 -17.22 10.30
N LEU A 170 -42.46 -16.34 10.88
CA LEU A 170 -42.16 -14.92 11.06
C LEU A 170 -41.18 -14.72 12.23
N GLY A 171 -39.89 -14.97 11.97
CA GLY A 171 -38.79 -14.79 12.92
C GLY A 171 -38.30 -13.34 13.02
N LEU A 172 -38.26 -12.79 14.24
CA LEU A 172 -37.76 -11.46 14.54
C LEU A 172 -36.25 -11.33 14.26
N MET A 173 -35.82 -10.20 13.68
CA MET A 173 -34.40 -9.86 13.50
C MET A 173 -33.67 -9.81 14.86
N ARG A 174 -32.44 -10.37 14.89
CA ARG A 174 -31.56 -10.39 16.08
C ARG A 174 -31.02 -8.99 16.38
N ASP A 175 -30.84 -8.68 17.67
CA ASP A 175 -30.37 -7.36 18.14
C ASP A 175 -28.94 -6.99 17.70
N ASP A 176 -28.16 -7.94 17.19
CA ASP A 176 -26.77 -7.74 16.74
C ASP A 176 -26.64 -6.77 15.55
N GLU A 177 -27.71 -6.55 14.77
CA GLU A 177 -27.73 -5.56 13.68
C GLU A 177 -27.86 -4.10 14.17
N ARG A 178 -28.17 -3.86 15.46
CA ARG A 178 -28.37 -2.50 16.03
C ARG A 178 -27.09 -1.85 16.56
N GLU A 179 -25.99 -2.58 16.67
CA GLU A 179 -24.73 -2.10 17.28
C GLU A 179 -23.84 -1.15 16.43
N PRO A 180 -23.81 -1.13 15.07
CA PRO A 180 -22.78 -0.36 14.34
C PRO A 180 -22.88 1.17 14.54
N LEU A 181 -24.02 1.67 15.02
CA LEU A 181 -24.32 3.10 15.16
C LEU A 181 -23.83 3.73 16.49
N LYS A 182 -23.60 2.95 17.55
CA LYS A 182 -23.05 3.49 18.81
C LYS A 182 -21.57 3.90 18.67
N ASN A 183 -20.83 3.29 17.74
CA ASN A 183 -19.38 3.48 17.63
C ASN A 183 -18.97 4.72 16.82
N ILE A 184 -19.78 5.18 15.85
CA ILE A 184 -19.44 6.38 15.05
C ILE A 184 -19.23 7.62 15.94
N SER A 185 -19.97 7.73 17.06
CA SER A 185 -19.77 8.81 18.04
C SER A 185 -18.72 8.46 19.13
N ASN A 186 -18.70 7.22 19.63
CA ASN A 186 -17.84 6.85 20.76
C ASN A 186 -16.38 6.55 20.37
N THR A 187 -16.10 5.99 19.19
CA THR A 187 -14.73 5.64 18.77
C THR A 187 -13.86 6.89 18.58
N VAL A 188 -14.45 7.98 18.06
CA VAL A 188 -13.79 9.29 17.93
C VAL A 188 -13.44 9.89 19.31
N ALA A 189 -14.33 9.75 20.30
CA ALA A 189 -14.11 10.25 21.65
C ALA A 189 -13.11 9.39 22.46
N ALA A 190 -13.15 8.06 22.32
CA ALA A 190 -12.31 7.15 23.07
C ALA A 190 -10.83 7.21 22.66
N MET A 191 -10.53 7.33 21.35
CA MET A 191 -9.15 7.36 20.87
C MET A 191 -8.42 8.68 21.19
N MET A 192 -9.14 9.81 21.20
CA MET A 192 -8.61 11.12 21.60
C MET A 192 -8.18 11.20 23.08
N MET A 193 -8.67 10.30 23.94
CA MET A 193 -8.45 10.33 25.40
C MET A 193 -7.25 9.48 25.87
N SER A 194 -6.50 8.85 24.96
CA SER A 194 -5.47 7.85 25.31
C SER A 194 -4.04 8.39 25.55
N LYS A 195 -3.79 9.70 25.39
CA LYS A 195 -2.45 10.30 25.61
C LYS A 195 -2.49 11.66 26.32
N SER A 196 -2.86 11.67 27.60
CA SER A 196 -2.42 12.72 28.56
C SER A 196 -2.68 12.33 30.03
N ARG A 197 -1.70 11.67 30.66
CA ARG A 197 -1.60 11.61 32.13
C ARG A 197 -0.19 11.97 32.59
N GLN A 198 0.09 13.27 32.69
CA GLN A 198 1.00 13.82 33.70
C GLN A 198 0.80 15.35 33.85
N SER A 199 0.42 15.74 35.07
CA SER A 199 0.67 17.01 35.77
C SER A 199 0.33 18.40 35.18
N LEU A 200 -0.50 19.12 35.97
CA LEU A 200 -0.52 20.58 36.28
C LEU A 200 -1.46 21.53 35.52
N GLY A 201 -2.14 22.39 36.30
CA GLY A 201 -2.75 23.65 35.87
C GLY A 201 -4.21 23.55 35.39
N GLY A 202 -5.18 23.92 36.24
CA GLY A 202 -6.60 23.87 35.89
C GLY A 202 -7.12 25.13 35.19
N VAL A 203 -7.88 24.94 34.10
CA VAL A 203 -8.99 25.82 33.71
C VAL A 203 -10.14 24.93 33.25
N SER A 204 -11.29 25.00 33.92
CA SER A 204 -12.46 24.17 33.61
C SER A 204 -13.17 24.65 32.34
N SER A 205 -12.94 23.97 31.22
CA SER A 205 -13.79 24.10 30.03
C SER A 205 -15.03 23.19 30.18
N PRO A 206 -16.22 23.60 29.69
CA PRO A 206 -17.46 22.89 29.96
C PRO A 206 -17.48 21.53 29.25
N ILE A 207 -17.58 20.46 30.04
CA ILE A 207 -17.76 19.08 29.56
C ILE A 207 -19.06 19.04 28.74
N LYS A 208 -18.93 18.92 27.42
CA LYS A 208 -20.08 18.70 26.53
C LYS A 208 -20.78 17.40 26.95
N LYS A 209 -22.00 17.53 27.49
CA LYS A 209 -22.85 16.40 27.88
C LYS A 209 -22.95 15.41 26.71
N LYS A 210 -22.78 14.10 26.98
CA LYS A 210 -23.05 13.04 26.00
C LYS A 210 -24.47 13.23 25.45
N LYS A 211 -24.60 13.54 24.16
CA LYS A 211 -25.90 13.71 23.52
C LYS A 211 -26.65 12.38 23.53
N LYS A 212 -27.89 12.41 24.02
CA LYS A 212 -28.78 11.25 24.03
C LYS A 212 -29.30 11.05 22.60
N ILE A 213 -28.85 9.98 21.94
CA ILE A 213 -29.27 9.63 20.59
C ILE A 213 -30.70 9.08 20.67
N ASN A 214 -31.67 9.83 20.15
CA ASN A 214 -33.02 9.30 19.94
C ASN A 214 -33.01 8.50 18.64
N LEU A 215 -32.93 7.16 18.72
CA LEU A 215 -33.25 6.32 17.57
C LEU A 215 -34.75 6.40 17.30
N ILE A 216 -35.11 6.95 16.14
CA ILE A 216 -36.45 6.82 15.58
C ILE A 216 -36.49 5.51 14.80
N ASP A 217 -37.37 4.61 15.20
CA ASP A 217 -37.62 3.36 14.47
C ASP A 217 -38.44 3.67 13.20
N PHE A 218 -37.75 3.76 12.06
CA PHE A 218 -38.36 4.00 10.75
C PHE A 218 -39.27 2.85 10.32
N GLU A 219 -38.94 1.60 10.64
CA GLU A 219 -39.79 0.44 10.37
C GLU A 219 -41.11 0.57 11.13
N LYS A 220 -41.05 0.93 12.41
CA LYS A 220 -42.26 1.18 13.21
C LYS A 220 -43.10 2.31 12.63
N LYS A 221 -42.51 3.46 12.31
CA LYS A 221 -43.25 4.58 11.68
C LYS A 221 -43.86 4.19 10.32
N ARG A 222 -43.15 3.39 9.51
CA ARG A 222 -43.62 2.93 8.18
C ARG A 222 -44.73 1.89 8.23
N ARG A 223 -44.84 1.11 9.31
CA ARG A 223 -45.95 0.16 9.53
C ARG A 223 -47.30 0.86 9.75
N GLU A 224 -47.27 2.15 10.06
CA GLU A 224 -48.45 2.99 10.32
C GLU A 224 -48.78 3.93 9.13
N THR A 225 -48.05 3.87 8.02
CA THR A 225 -48.22 4.74 6.83
C THR A 225 -48.64 4.00 5.56
N ARG A 226 -48.84 4.76 4.47
CA ARG A 226 -49.45 4.26 3.23
C ARG A 226 -48.41 3.63 2.32
N VAL A 227 -48.86 2.66 1.51
CA VAL A 227 -48.08 2.09 0.40
C VAL A 227 -48.64 2.61 -0.92
N LEU A 228 -47.81 3.36 -1.64
CA LEU A 228 -48.07 3.88 -2.97
C LEU A 228 -47.48 2.89 -3.98
N ASN A 229 -48.34 2.18 -4.71
CA ASN A 229 -47.93 1.18 -5.69
C ASN A 229 -47.72 1.84 -7.04
N VAL A 230 -46.53 1.69 -7.63
CA VAL A 230 -46.25 2.18 -8.98
C VAL A 230 -46.04 0.98 -9.89
N VAL A 231 -46.86 0.86 -10.93
CA VAL A 231 -46.75 -0.19 -11.95
C VAL A 231 -46.18 0.44 -13.22
N PRO A 232 -45.19 -0.16 -13.89
CA PRO A 232 -44.64 0.44 -15.11
C PRO A 232 -45.71 0.45 -16.19
N GLN A 233 -45.78 1.52 -17.00
CA GLN A 233 -46.70 1.53 -18.13
C GLN A 233 -46.25 0.49 -19.16
N ILE A 234 -47.05 -0.56 -19.32
CA ILE A 234 -46.83 -1.55 -20.37
C ILE A 234 -47.02 -0.84 -21.71
N THR A 235 -45.98 -0.76 -22.53
CA THR A 235 -46.10 -0.40 -23.95
C THR A 235 -46.74 -1.55 -24.73
N CYS A 236 -48.00 -1.86 -24.42
CA CYS A 236 -48.79 -2.79 -25.21
C CYS A 236 -49.25 -2.12 -26.51
N SER A 237 -48.77 -2.63 -27.63
CA SER A 237 -49.60 -2.70 -28.84
C SER A 237 -50.94 -3.33 -28.46
N GLY A 238 -52.02 -2.58 -28.66
CA GLY A 238 -53.23 -2.68 -27.84
C GLY A 238 -53.82 -4.07 -27.61
N GLN A 239 -54.14 -4.34 -26.34
CA GLN A 239 -55.37 -5.03 -25.93
C GLN A 239 -55.76 -4.59 -24.52
N ASP A 240 -57.06 -4.37 -24.31
CA ASP A 240 -57.61 -3.91 -23.03
C ASP A 240 -57.49 -4.99 -21.95
N HIS A 241 -56.91 -4.65 -20.81
CA HIS A 241 -56.97 -5.47 -19.60
C HIS A 241 -57.70 -4.76 -18.47
N HIS A 242 -59.02 -4.97 -18.44
CA HIS A 242 -59.80 -4.86 -17.22
C HIS A 242 -59.39 -5.96 -16.22
N HIS A 243 -59.25 -5.55 -14.95
CA HIS A 243 -59.24 -6.38 -13.73
C HIS A 243 -58.18 -7.50 -13.56
N VAL A 244 -57.26 -7.25 -12.63
CA VAL A 244 -57.20 -8.05 -11.40
C VAL A 244 -57.28 -7.10 -10.20
N VAL A 245 -58.47 -6.96 -9.60
CA VAL A 245 -58.64 -6.26 -8.32
C VAL A 245 -58.63 -7.30 -7.21
N GLY A 246 -57.47 -7.48 -6.58
CA GLY A 246 -57.27 -8.34 -5.43
C GLY A 246 -57.03 -7.54 -4.15
N SER A 247 -58.08 -7.29 -3.38
CA SER A 247 -58.05 -7.15 -1.91
C SER A 247 -56.87 -6.41 -1.26
N SER A 248 -56.62 -5.14 -1.61
CA SER A 248 -55.89 -4.18 -0.76
C SER A 248 -56.25 -2.73 -1.14
N PRO A 249 -56.47 -1.81 -0.18
CA PRO A 249 -56.74 -0.40 -0.46
C PRO A 249 -55.43 0.35 -0.78
N GLY A 250 -54.72 -0.09 -1.81
CA GLY A 250 -53.49 0.55 -2.30
C GLY A 250 -53.80 1.74 -3.21
N LEU A 251 -53.05 2.84 -3.03
CA LEU A 251 -53.03 3.92 -4.02
C LEU A 251 -52.12 3.50 -5.18
N TYR A 252 -52.67 3.41 -6.40
CA TYR A 252 -51.92 3.01 -7.60
C TYR A 252 -51.57 4.24 -8.45
N PHE A 253 -50.33 4.28 -8.94
CA PHE A 253 -49.76 5.37 -9.72
C PHE A 253 -49.16 4.86 -11.02
N SER A 254 -49.28 5.65 -12.09
CA SER A 254 -48.73 5.36 -13.42
C SER A 254 -47.28 5.83 -13.60
N SER A 255 -46.72 6.58 -12.65
CA SER A 255 -45.34 7.06 -12.71
C SER A 255 -44.74 7.28 -11.31
N ILE A 256 -43.41 7.28 -11.21
CA ILE A 256 -42.71 7.49 -9.94
C ILE A 256 -42.84 8.96 -9.50
N GLU A 257 -42.85 9.91 -10.44
CA GLU A 257 -43.02 11.35 -10.19
C GLU A 257 -44.37 11.67 -9.54
N THR A 258 -45.45 11.04 -10.02
CA THR A 258 -46.79 11.24 -9.48
C THR A 258 -46.92 10.66 -8.06
N ALA A 259 -46.35 9.47 -7.83
CA ALA A 259 -46.25 8.90 -6.48
C ALA A 259 -45.41 9.79 -5.54
N LEU A 260 -44.28 10.34 -5.99
CA LEU A 260 -43.44 11.25 -5.21
C LEU A 260 -44.11 12.60 -4.89
N HIS A 261 -45.02 13.07 -5.75
CA HIS A 261 -45.80 14.29 -5.53
C HIS A 261 -46.88 14.11 -4.45
N GLU A 262 -47.60 12.97 -4.48
CA GLU A 262 -48.68 12.66 -3.52
C GLU A 262 -48.19 12.03 -2.20
N ALA A 263 -46.89 11.73 -2.11
CA ALA A 263 -46.28 11.11 -0.95
C ALA A 263 -46.33 12.01 0.30
N GLN A 264 -46.71 11.41 1.43
CA GLN A 264 -46.72 12.04 2.74
C GLN A 264 -45.54 11.52 3.59
N PRO A 265 -45.20 12.20 4.70
CA PRO A 265 -44.09 11.77 5.55
C PRO A 265 -44.17 10.30 5.97
N PHE A 266 -43.06 9.59 5.81
CA PHE A 266 -42.88 8.15 6.09
C PHE A 266 -43.66 7.18 5.18
N ASP A 267 -44.28 7.63 4.07
CA ASP A 267 -44.89 6.73 3.09
C ASP A 267 -43.86 5.80 2.40
N THR A 268 -44.33 4.63 1.95
CA THR A 268 -43.54 3.69 1.13
C THR A 268 -44.01 3.73 -0.32
N ILE A 269 -43.11 4.04 -1.25
CA ILE A 269 -43.35 3.96 -2.70
C ILE A 269 -42.81 2.61 -3.17
N LEU A 270 -43.71 1.67 -3.47
CA LEU A 270 -43.40 0.32 -3.92
C LEU A 270 -43.48 0.24 -5.44
N LEU A 271 -42.34 -0.02 -6.08
CA LEU A 271 -42.20 -0.23 -7.51
C LEU A 271 -42.36 -1.71 -7.83
N HIS A 272 -43.26 -2.04 -8.76
CA HIS A 272 -43.45 -3.40 -9.28
C HIS A 272 -42.39 -3.76 -10.33
N GLU A 273 -42.27 -5.04 -10.69
CA GLU A 273 -41.24 -5.50 -11.64
C GLU A 273 -41.36 -4.80 -13.01
N GLY A 274 -40.21 -4.43 -13.59
CA GLY A 274 -40.14 -3.83 -14.92
C GLY A 274 -39.24 -2.60 -15.00
N THR A 275 -39.31 -1.93 -16.15
CA THR A 275 -38.40 -0.84 -16.54
C THR A 275 -39.10 0.52 -16.50
N TYR A 276 -38.51 1.47 -15.79
CA TYR A 276 -38.98 2.83 -15.61
C TYR A 276 -37.98 3.79 -16.27
N HIS A 277 -38.39 4.41 -17.38
CA HIS A 277 -37.57 5.37 -18.12
C HIS A 277 -37.67 6.76 -17.47
N VAL A 278 -36.59 7.21 -16.82
CA VAL A 278 -36.49 8.46 -16.07
C VAL A 278 -35.98 9.56 -17.00
N GLN A 279 -36.88 10.38 -17.53
CA GLN A 279 -36.56 11.48 -18.45
C GLN A 279 -35.97 12.72 -17.74
N ARG A 280 -36.21 12.85 -16.43
CA ARG A 280 -35.75 13.98 -15.59
C ARG A 280 -35.48 13.49 -14.17
N THR A 281 -34.56 14.14 -13.48
CA THR A 281 -34.18 13.82 -12.10
C THR A 281 -35.39 13.65 -11.19
N LEU A 282 -35.48 12.51 -10.51
CA LEU A 282 -36.48 12.25 -9.48
C LEU A 282 -35.99 12.84 -8.14
N SER A 283 -36.51 14.02 -7.79
CA SER A 283 -36.22 14.66 -6.50
C SER A 283 -37.06 14.09 -5.37
N ILE A 284 -36.40 13.48 -4.37
CA ILE A 284 -37.03 12.95 -3.16
C ILE A 284 -36.85 13.96 -2.02
N LYS A 285 -37.93 14.71 -1.74
CA LYS A 285 -37.94 15.84 -0.79
C LYS A 285 -38.74 15.61 0.50
N VAL A 286 -39.66 14.64 0.49
CA VAL A 286 -40.58 14.35 1.60
C VAL A 286 -39.85 13.55 2.69
N GLU A 287 -40.15 13.82 3.96
CA GLU A 287 -39.53 13.09 5.07
C GLU A 287 -39.87 11.59 5.06
N GLY A 288 -38.91 10.74 5.43
CA GLY A 288 -39.16 9.35 5.82
C GLY A 288 -39.38 8.37 4.67
N ILE A 289 -39.49 8.86 3.42
CA ILE A 289 -39.87 8.06 2.25
C ILE A 289 -38.99 6.82 2.08
N HIS A 290 -39.64 5.70 1.79
CA HIS A 290 -38.99 4.47 1.33
C HIS A 290 -39.32 4.23 -0.13
N LEU A 291 -38.36 4.47 -1.04
CA LEU A 291 -38.46 4.05 -2.43
C LEU A 291 -37.94 2.61 -2.54
N LYS A 292 -38.83 1.66 -2.80
CA LYS A 292 -38.54 0.22 -2.72
C LYS A 292 -38.96 -0.49 -4.00
N GLY A 293 -38.07 -1.28 -4.59
CA GLY A 293 -38.46 -2.29 -5.57
C GLY A 293 -39.03 -3.53 -4.87
N ILE A 294 -40.03 -4.17 -5.49
CA ILE A 294 -40.58 -5.44 -5.00
C ILE A 294 -39.56 -6.59 -5.11
N SER A 295 -38.67 -6.51 -6.10
CA SER A 295 -37.58 -7.45 -6.36
C SER A 295 -36.40 -6.73 -7.00
N ASN A 296 -35.30 -7.45 -7.26
CA ASN A 296 -34.16 -6.98 -8.05
C ASN A 296 -34.44 -6.96 -9.58
N LYS A 297 -35.71 -6.96 -10.02
CA LYS A 297 -36.10 -6.76 -11.44
C LYS A 297 -36.72 -5.38 -11.70
N VAL A 298 -36.50 -4.43 -10.80
CA VAL A 298 -36.96 -3.04 -10.92
C VAL A 298 -35.82 -2.19 -11.45
N HIS A 299 -35.92 -1.79 -12.73
CA HIS A 299 -34.88 -1.03 -13.42
C HIS A 299 -35.30 0.43 -13.63
N LEU A 300 -34.53 1.37 -13.06
CA LEU A 300 -34.67 2.81 -13.31
C LEU A 300 -33.59 3.23 -14.31
N ILE A 301 -33.99 3.60 -15.52
CA ILE A 301 -33.08 3.98 -16.61
C ILE A 301 -33.15 5.49 -16.83
N GLY A 302 -32.08 6.20 -16.48
CA GLY A 302 -31.92 7.62 -16.78
C GLY A 302 -31.71 7.85 -18.27
N MET A 303 -32.61 8.62 -18.88
CA MET A 303 -32.63 8.93 -20.33
C MET A 303 -31.93 10.26 -20.68
N CYS A 304 -31.26 10.88 -19.71
CA CYS A 304 -30.49 12.11 -19.88
C CYS A 304 -29.21 12.05 -19.04
N PRO A 305 -28.15 12.81 -19.40
CA PRO A 305 -26.91 12.94 -18.61
C PRO A 305 -27.10 13.83 -17.36
N SER A 306 -28.18 13.61 -16.60
CA SER A 306 -28.50 14.24 -15.32
C SER A 306 -28.57 13.19 -14.22
N ASN A 307 -28.74 13.63 -12.97
CA ASN A 307 -28.97 12.70 -11.87
C ASN A 307 -30.23 11.87 -12.11
N VAL A 308 -30.24 10.57 -11.77
CA VAL A 308 -31.47 9.76 -11.83
C VAL A 308 -32.30 10.02 -10.59
N LEU A 309 -31.70 9.88 -9.40
CA LEU A 309 -32.30 10.23 -8.12
C LEU A 309 -31.55 11.41 -7.48
N SER A 310 -32.29 12.40 -6.97
CA SER A 310 -31.77 13.51 -6.16
C SER A 310 -32.39 13.46 -4.77
N ILE A 311 -31.57 13.20 -3.75
CA ILE A 311 -32.01 13.11 -2.36
C ILE A 311 -31.80 14.46 -1.69
N GLU A 312 -32.91 15.13 -1.39
CA GLU A 312 -32.96 16.48 -0.82
C GLU A 312 -33.47 16.49 0.63
N HIS A 313 -33.83 15.33 1.18
CA HIS A 313 -34.19 15.16 2.59
C HIS A 313 -33.25 14.23 3.35
N LYS A 314 -33.04 14.53 4.64
CA LYS A 314 -32.10 13.84 5.55
C LYS A 314 -32.52 12.40 5.95
N SER A 315 -33.77 12.03 5.70
CA SER A 315 -34.41 10.81 6.23
C SER A 315 -35.03 9.95 5.12
N ILE A 316 -34.21 9.37 4.24
CA ILE A 316 -34.69 8.65 3.05
C ILE A 316 -34.16 7.21 3.04
N THR A 317 -34.95 6.27 2.53
CA THR A 317 -34.48 4.90 2.24
C THR A 317 -34.74 4.53 0.78
N ILE A 318 -33.73 3.96 0.13
CA ILE A 318 -33.79 3.39 -1.21
C ILE A 318 -33.37 1.93 -1.11
N SER A 319 -34.12 1.00 -1.70
CA SER A 319 -33.73 -0.43 -1.65
C SER A 319 -34.29 -1.29 -2.77
N HIS A 320 -33.55 -2.33 -3.16
CA HIS A 320 -33.93 -3.30 -4.20
C HIS A 320 -34.21 -2.64 -5.54
N LEU A 321 -33.36 -1.71 -5.97
CA LEU A 321 -33.44 -1.03 -7.26
C LEU A 321 -32.18 -1.26 -8.07
N ASN A 322 -32.36 -1.50 -9.36
CA ASN A 322 -31.29 -1.44 -10.35
C ASN A 322 -31.38 -0.06 -11.02
N ILE A 323 -30.30 0.71 -11.01
CA ILE A 323 -30.29 2.10 -11.49
C ILE A 323 -29.15 2.26 -12.49
N SER A 324 -29.46 2.74 -13.70
CA SER A 324 -28.47 2.94 -14.76
C SER A 324 -28.81 4.13 -15.65
N HIS A 325 -27.87 4.57 -16.49
CA HIS A 325 -28.17 5.47 -17.61
C HIS A 325 -28.23 4.68 -18.93
N ASP A 326 -29.08 5.11 -19.86
CA ASP A 326 -28.97 4.65 -21.25
C ASP A 326 -27.80 5.38 -21.92
N THR A 327 -26.63 4.74 -21.87
CA THR A 327 -25.38 5.28 -22.43
C THR A 327 -25.32 5.26 -23.96
N GLN A 328 -26.29 4.64 -24.66
CA GLN A 328 -26.36 4.68 -26.12
C GLN A 328 -27.23 5.85 -26.58
N GLN A 329 -28.51 5.90 -26.19
CA GLN A 329 -29.46 6.91 -26.69
C GLN A 329 -29.08 8.34 -26.30
N CYS A 330 -28.51 8.53 -25.11
CA CYS A 330 -28.06 9.83 -24.62
C CYS A 330 -26.86 10.41 -25.41
N THR A 331 -26.17 9.62 -26.25
CA THR A 331 -25.09 10.13 -27.12
C THR A 331 -25.59 10.60 -28.49
N SER A 332 -26.78 10.15 -28.91
CA SER A 332 -27.36 10.44 -30.22
C SER A 332 -28.18 11.74 -30.32
N THR A 333 -28.45 12.43 -29.21
CA THR A 333 -29.24 13.68 -29.18
C THR A 333 -28.37 14.95 -29.12
N SER A 334 -27.31 15.03 -29.94
CA SER A 334 -26.36 16.16 -29.95
C SER A 334 -26.64 17.25 -31.01
N THR A 335 -27.89 17.40 -31.48
CA THR A 335 -28.28 18.49 -32.42
C THR A 335 -29.62 19.17 -32.12
N ALA A 336 -30.45 18.66 -31.19
CA ALA A 336 -31.75 19.27 -30.90
C ALA A 336 -32.23 19.00 -29.44
N VAL A 337 -31.59 19.64 -28.46
CA VAL A 337 -32.20 19.85 -27.13
C VAL A 337 -32.05 21.31 -26.72
N SER A 338 -33.18 21.92 -26.39
CA SER A 338 -33.32 23.33 -26.02
C SER A 338 -32.61 23.70 -24.72
N SER A 339 -31.63 24.61 -24.80
CA SER A 339 -31.37 25.74 -23.88
C SER A 339 -31.74 25.58 -22.39
N SER A 340 -31.44 24.44 -21.76
CA SER A 340 -31.73 24.16 -20.34
C SER A 340 -30.81 23.09 -19.74
N CYS A 341 -30.33 22.15 -20.56
CA CYS A 341 -29.23 21.24 -20.21
C CYS A 341 -27.87 21.94 -20.39
N SER A 342 -27.57 22.93 -19.53
CA SER A 342 -26.26 23.57 -19.48
C SER A 342 -25.19 22.57 -19.03
N THR A 343 -24.22 22.26 -19.90
CA THR A 343 -22.99 21.54 -19.56
C THR A 343 -22.05 22.43 -18.74
N SER A 344 -22.49 22.83 -17.55
CA SER A 344 -21.75 23.69 -16.62
C SER A 344 -21.90 23.21 -15.17
N GLY A 345 -20.80 22.74 -14.59
CA GLY A 345 -20.56 22.77 -13.13
C GLY A 345 -21.22 21.70 -12.26
N THR A 346 -22.22 20.93 -12.72
CA THR A 346 -22.88 19.90 -11.91
C THR A 346 -22.33 18.50 -12.18
N ASN A 347 -21.76 17.86 -11.17
CA ASN A 347 -21.34 16.45 -11.23
C ASN A 347 -22.58 15.55 -11.36
N CYS A 348 -22.63 14.69 -12.37
CA CYS A 348 -23.75 13.78 -12.61
C CYS A 348 -23.59 12.48 -11.80
N ALA A 349 -24.68 11.92 -11.26
CA ALA A 349 -24.66 10.66 -10.52
C ALA A 349 -25.96 9.86 -10.67
N LEU A 350 -25.91 8.53 -10.61
CA LEU A 350 -27.15 7.73 -10.55
C LEU A 350 -27.96 8.10 -9.29
N ILE A 351 -27.29 8.23 -8.14
CA ILE A 351 -27.85 8.83 -6.94
C ILE A 351 -26.99 10.02 -6.51
N SER A 352 -27.59 11.20 -6.42
CA SER A 352 -26.98 12.39 -5.83
C SER A 352 -27.60 12.69 -4.47
N ILE A 353 -26.75 12.96 -3.49
CA ILE A 353 -27.12 13.37 -2.14
C ILE A 353 -26.37 14.67 -1.83
N ASP A 354 -27.08 15.77 -1.67
CA ASP A 354 -26.48 17.04 -1.26
C ASP A 354 -27.30 17.66 -0.13
N MET A 355 -26.64 17.90 1.00
CA MET A 355 -27.27 18.50 2.19
C MET A 355 -26.53 19.78 2.53
N GLN A 356 -27.23 20.90 2.51
CA GLN A 356 -26.67 22.17 2.97
C GLN A 356 -26.40 22.14 4.49
N SER A 357 -25.67 23.15 4.99
CA SER A 357 -25.07 23.21 6.34
C SER A 357 -25.99 22.67 7.47
N PRO A 358 -25.48 21.86 8.41
CA PRO A 358 -26.32 21.19 9.40
C PRO A 358 -26.86 22.17 10.43
N LEU A 359 -28.12 22.56 10.27
CA LEU A 359 -28.84 23.48 11.17
C LEU A 359 -29.53 22.78 12.36
N SER A 360 -29.58 21.45 12.39
CA SER A 360 -30.31 20.67 13.41
C SER A 360 -29.47 19.57 14.05
N ASP A 361 -29.64 19.39 15.36
CA ASP A 361 -28.98 18.38 16.21
C ASP A 361 -29.49 16.93 16.02
N GLU A 362 -30.30 16.70 14.99
CA GLU A 362 -31.03 15.46 14.78
C GLU A 362 -30.25 14.51 13.85
N ILE A 363 -29.98 13.30 14.32
CA ILE A 363 -29.28 12.26 13.56
C ILE A 363 -30.28 11.64 12.58
N PHE A 364 -30.04 11.88 11.30
CA PHE A 364 -30.84 11.32 10.21
C PHE A 364 -29.92 10.81 9.12
N GLN A 365 -30.17 9.58 8.70
CA GLN A 365 -29.30 8.83 7.80
C GLN A 365 -30.06 8.44 6.55
N ILE A 366 -29.43 8.69 5.42
CA ILE A 366 -29.95 8.31 4.11
C ILE A 366 -29.48 6.90 3.81
N HIS A 367 -30.39 5.95 3.71
CA HIS A 367 -30.08 4.52 3.58
C HIS A 367 -30.25 4.08 2.12
N ILE A 368 -29.18 3.58 1.49
CA ILE A 368 -29.20 2.93 0.18
C ILE A 368 -28.81 1.47 0.43
N LYS A 369 -29.73 0.53 0.20
CA LYS A 369 -29.58 -0.87 0.62
C LYS A 369 -29.91 -1.85 -0.50
N ARG A 370 -29.02 -2.81 -0.80
CA ARG A 370 -29.31 -3.88 -1.79
C ARG A 370 -29.76 -3.31 -3.14
N CYS A 371 -28.99 -2.38 -3.69
CA CYS A 371 -29.21 -1.78 -5.00
C CYS A 371 -28.04 -2.13 -5.94
N GLU A 372 -28.33 -2.20 -7.24
CA GLU A 372 -27.33 -2.31 -8.29
C GLU A 372 -27.26 -0.97 -9.03
N LEU A 373 -26.06 -0.39 -9.14
CA LEU A 373 -25.84 0.93 -9.74
C LEU A 373 -24.76 0.81 -10.81
N PHE A 374 -25.15 0.96 -12.08
CA PHE A 374 -24.25 0.65 -13.19
C PHE A 374 -24.42 1.53 -14.43
N ASN A 375 -23.42 1.53 -15.32
CA ASN A 375 -23.44 2.29 -16.57
C ASN A 375 -23.75 3.80 -16.38
N SER A 376 -23.21 4.43 -15.34
CA SER A 376 -23.48 5.84 -15.06
C SER A 376 -22.75 6.80 -16.01
N PHE A 377 -23.38 7.94 -16.35
CA PHE A 377 -22.74 9.00 -17.15
C PHE A 377 -21.47 9.57 -16.52
N GLU A 378 -21.45 9.69 -15.20
CA GLU A 378 -20.26 10.08 -14.46
C GLU A 378 -20.13 9.22 -13.20
N HIS A 379 -20.83 9.56 -12.12
CA HIS A 379 -20.68 8.89 -10.82
C HIS A 379 -21.78 7.85 -10.56
N GLY A 380 -21.47 6.82 -9.78
CA GLY A 380 -22.50 5.93 -9.23
C GLY A 380 -23.30 6.68 -8.15
N ILE A 381 -22.63 6.97 -7.04
CA ILE A 381 -23.21 7.71 -5.91
C ILE A 381 -22.36 8.95 -5.61
N LEU A 382 -23.00 10.13 -5.55
CA LEU A 382 -22.40 11.38 -5.09
C LEU A 382 -22.97 11.75 -3.72
N VAL A 383 -22.09 11.99 -2.74
CA VAL A 383 -22.44 12.45 -1.39
C VAL A 383 -21.72 13.77 -1.08
N SER A 384 -22.48 14.81 -0.81
CA SER A 384 -22.01 16.20 -0.74
C SER A 384 -22.52 16.97 0.48
N GLY A 385 -21.95 18.16 0.68
CA GLY A 385 -22.32 19.08 1.75
C GLY A 385 -22.06 18.50 3.13
N ALA A 386 -23.12 18.36 3.92
CA ALA A 386 -23.14 17.79 5.26
C ALA A 386 -23.89 16.45 5.34
N ALA A 387 -24.12 15.77 4.21
CA ALA A 387 -24.92 14.56 4.16
C ALA A 387 -24.28 13.39 4.94
N GLU A 388 -25.12 12.60 5.61
CA GLU A 388 -24.74 11.34 6.25
C GLU A 388 -25.46 10.16 5.56
N ALA A 389 -24.72 9.40 4.74
CA ALA A 389 -25.26 8.32 3.91
C ALA A 389 -24.78 6.93 4.33
N VAL A 390 -25.68 5.98 4.49
CA VAL A 390 -25.43 4.56 4.76
C VAL A 390 -25.68 3.78 3.48
N ILE A 391 -24.63 3.29 2.85
CA ILE A 391 -24.62 2.56 1.57
C ILE A 391 -24.21 1.11 1.89
N ILE A 392 -25.16 0.18 1.84
CA ILE A 392 -24.92 -1.21 2.25
C ILE A 392 -25.45 -2.27 1.30
N ASP A 393 -24.68 -3.35 1.17
CA ASP A 393 -25.01 -4.54 0.38
C ASP A 393 -25.32 -4.21 -1.10
N CYS A 394 -24.74 -3.14 -1.65
CA CYS A 394 -24.94 -2.68 -3.02
C CYS A 394 -23.82 -3.14 -3.97
N SER A 395 -24.13 -3.21 -5.26
CA SER A 395 -23.16 -3.35 -6.36
C SER A 395 -23.03 -2.01 -7.09
N ILE A 396 -21.82 -1.47 -7.24
CA ILE A 396 -21.55 -0.19 -7.92
C ILE A 396 -20.42 -0.38 -8.94
N HIS A 397 -20.77 -0.42 -10.23
CA HIS A 397 -19.82 -0.85 -11.28
C HIS A 397 -20.05 -0.21 -12.64
N ASN A 398 -19.08 -0.34 -13.55
CA ASN A 398 -19.17 0.21 -14.91
C ASN A 398 -19.53 1.72 -15.00
N CYS A 399 -19.24 2.49 -13.94
CA CYS A 399 -19.40 3.95 -13.96
C CYS A 399 -18.35 4.61 -14.86
N LYS A 400 -18.76 5.59 -15.69
CA LYS A 400 -17.82 6.33 -16.56
C LYS A 400 -16.87 7.28 -15.81
N LYS A 401 -17.09 7.52 -14.51
CA LYS A 401 -16.12 8.11 -13.57
C LYS A 401 -15.97 7.24 -12.31
N ILE A 402 -16.33 7.79 -11.15
CA ILE A 402 -16.03 7.25 -9.82
C ILE A 402 -17.27 6.49 -9.32
N GLY A 403 -17.08 5.31 -8.72
CA GLY A 403 -18.18 4.52 -8.15
C GLY A 403 -18.91 5.28 -7.04
N ILE A 404 -18.20 5.64 -5.96
CA ILE A 404 -18.74 6.46 -4.85
C ILE A 404 -17.84 7.68 -4.61
N LEU A 405 -18.41 8.88 -4.66
CA LEU A 405 -17.71 10.15 -4.45
C LEU A 405 -18.25 10.90 -3.23
N TYR A 406 -17.44 11.06 -2.19
CA TYR A 406 -17.70 11.93 -1.04
C TYR A 406 -16.98 13.27 -1.17
N THR A 407 -17.67 14.37 -0.87
CA THR A 407 -17.12 15.74 -0.97
C THR A 407 -17.45 16.60 0.26
N HIS A 408 -16.90 17.81 0.31
CA HIS A 408 -17.21 18.82 1.34
C HIS A 408 -17.00 18.35 2.79
N ASN A 409 -18.05 18.19 3.59
CA ASN A 409 -17.99 17.65 4.96
C ASN A 409 -18.78 16.33 5.09
N ALA A 410 -19.08 15.68 3.96
CA ALA A 410 -19.94 14.50 3.93
C ALA A 410 -19.38 13.33 4.74
N ARG A 411 -20.28 12.54 5.32
CA ARG A 411 -19.98 11.39 6.18
C ARG A 411 -20.89 10.22 5.82
N GLY A 412 -20.67 9.08 6.44
CA GLY A 412 -21.48 7.92 6.19
C GLY A 412 -20.84 6.61 6.59
N LEU A 413 -21.52 5.54 6.21
CA LEU A 413 -21.04 4.17 6.29
C LEU A 413 -21.18 3.54 4.90
N VAL A 414 -20.07 3.11 4.31
CA VAL A 414 -20.04 2.28 3.10
C VAL A 414 -19.66 0.88 3.57
N GLN A 415 -20.61 -0.06 3.57
CA GLN A 415 -20.35 -1.41 4.12
C GLN A 415 -20.89 -2.56 3.24
N ASN A 416 -20.14 -3.66 3.15
CA ASN A 416 -20.53 -4.89 2.42
C ASN A 416 -20.80 -4.69 0.92
N ASN A 417 -20.28 -3.63 0.28
CA ASN A 417 -20.53 -3.35 -1.13
C ASN A 417 -19.51 -4.03 -2.04
N LEU A 418 -19.94 -4.34 -3.27
CA LEU A 418 -19.08 -4.70 -4.40
C LEU A 418 -18.87 -3.47 -5.28
N ILE A 419 -17.62 -3.06 -5.50
CA ILE A 419 -17.30 -1.83 -6.24
C ILE A 419 -16.22 -2.13 -7.27
N TYR A 420 -16.59 -2.27 -8.54
CA TYR A 420 -15.69 -2.84 -9.56
C TYR A 420 -15.89 -2.26 -10.97
N GLU A 421 -14.94 -2.48 -11.89
CA GLU A 421 -15.01 -2.05 -13.31
C GLU A 421 -15.30 -0.55 -13.56
N ASN A 422 -15.15 0.30 -12.54
CA ASN A 422 -15.35 1.74 -12.66
C ASN A 422 -14.18 2.37 -13.44
N LEU A 423 -14.46 3.37 -14.28
CA LEU A 423 -13.44 3.94 -15.18
C LEU A 423 -12.39 4.77 -14.43
N TYR A 424 -12.83 5.46 -13.37
CA TYR A 424 -11.94 6.14 -12.42
C TYR A 424 -11.91 5.30 -11.12
N GLU A 425 -11.81 5.94 -9.96
CA GLU A 425 -11.62 5.21 -8.70
C GLU A 425 -12.92 4.55 -8.20
N GLY A 426 -12.79 3.43 -7.49
CA GLY A 426 -13.93 2.79 -6.83
C GLY A 426 -14.58 3.72 -5.81
N ILE A 427 -13.78 4.29 -4.90
CA ILE A 427 -14.23 5.32 -3.96
C ILE A 427 -13.27 6.52 -3.95
N THR A 428 -13.81 7.74 -3.92
CA THR A 428 -13.04 8.97 -3.74
C THR A 428 -13.53 9.83 -2.58
N PHE A 429 -12.58 10.35 -1.80
CA PHE A 429 -12.79 11.32 -0.71
C PHE A 429 -12.18 12.68 -1.05
N ARG A 430 -12.99 13.75 -1.03
CA ARG A 430 -12.57 15.15 -1.24
C ARG A 430 -13.06 16.04 -0.11
N GLY A 431 -12.43 17.21 0.05
CA GLY A 431 -12.68 18.11 1.16
C GLY A 431 -12.49 17.45 2.54
N ARG A 432 -13.13 17.99 3.56
CA ARG A 432 -13.15 17.47 4.94
C ARG A 432 -14.11 16.28 5.15
N SER A 433 -14.33 15.47 4.12
CA SER A 433 -15.17 14.27 4.23
C SER A 433 -14.59 13.27 5.24
N HIS A 434 -15.48 12.64 6.01
CA HIS A 434 -15.15 11.71 7.11
C HIS A 434 -16.09 10.48 7.13
N PRO A 435 -16.21 9.72 6.03
CA PRO A 435 -16.99 8.48 6.01
C PRO A 435 -16.21 7.29 6.58
N THR A 436 -16.95 6.26 6.96
CA THR A 436 -16.44 4.95 7.36
C THR A 436 -16.65 3.95 6.22
N VAL A 437 -15.62 3.17 5.89
CA VAL A 437 -15.59 2.18 4.81
C VAL A 437 -15.24 0.82 5.41
N LYS A 438 -16.18 -0.13 5.42
CA LYS A 438 -16.04 -1.42 6.11
C LYS A 438 -16.41 -2.62 5.23
N ASN A 439 -15.65 -3.72 5.23
CA ASN A 439 -16.07 -4.99 4.61
C ASN A 439 -16.46 -4.90 3.13
N ASN A 440 -15.96 -3.93 2.36
CA ASN A 440 -16.24 -3.81 0.93
C ASN A 440 -15.18 -4.55 0.11
N LYS A 441 -15.57 -4.99 -1.08
CA LYS A 441 -14.64 -5.46 -2.12
C LYS A 441 -14.50 -4.39 -3.20
N ILE A 442 -13.29 -3.90 -3.43
CA ILE A 442 -13.00 -2.80 -4.37
C ILE A 442 -11.96 -3.27 -5.39
N PHE A 443 -12.40 -3.69 -6.57
CA PHE A 443 -11.56 -4.50 -7.46
C PHE A 443 -11.75 -4.26 -8.96
N ASP A 444 -10.77 -4.69 -9.77
CA ASP A 444 -10.77 -4.60 -11.24
C ASP A 444 -11.12 -3.21 -11.83
N GLY A 445 -10.96 -2.14 -11.03
CA GLY A 445 -11.16 -0.76 -11.47
C GLY A 445 -10.10 -0.31 -12.48
N HIS A 446 -10.48 0.56 -13.41
CA HIS A 446 -9.58 1.09 -14.43
C HIS A 446 -8.62 2.18 -13.89
N SER A 447 -8.90 2.74 -12.70
CA SER A 447 -7.97 3.58 -11.93
C SER A 447 -7.53 2.86 -10.65
N GLY A 448 -7.40 3.58 -9.52
CA GLY A 448 -7.10 3.02 -8.20
C GLY A 448 -8.35 2.61 -7.42
N GLY A 449 -8.20 1.79 -6.39
CA GLY A 449 -9.34 1.35 -5.58
C GLY A 449 -9.95 2.51 -4.77
N VAL A 450 -9.12 3.16 -3.96
CA VAL A 450 -9.51 4.30 -3.12
C VAL A 450 -8.57 5.48 -3.31
N TYR A 451 -9.12 6.68 -3.53
CA TYR A 451 -8.34 7.92 -3.62
C TYR A 451 -8.85 8.98 -2.65
N MET A 452 -7.93 9.69 -1.99
CA MET A 452 -8.28 10.73 -1.03
C MET A 452 -7.39 11.95 -1.12
N ARG A 453 -8.02 13.12 -1.13
CA ARG A 453 -7.39 14.43 -1.29
C ARG A 453 -8.08 15.49 -0.45
N GLU A 454 -7.47 16.68 -0.42
CA GLU A 454 -8.07 17.92 0.09
C GLU A 454 -8.46 17.85 1.57
N ASN A 455 -7.56 17.31 2.41
CA ASN A 455 -7.75 17.25 3.87
C ASN A 455 -8.97 16.40 4.27
N SER A 456 -9.18 15.26 3.59
CA SER A 456 -10.17 14.23 3.94
C SER A 456 -9.64 13.29 5.03
N HIS A 457 -10.55 12.68 5.79
CA HIS A 457 -10.24 11.95 7.02
C HIS A 457 -11.05 10.62 7.13
N PRO A 458 -11.10 9.74 6.11
CA PRO A 458 -11.91 8.54 6.17
C PRO A 458 -11.37 7.50 7.16
N TYR A 459 -12.25 6.66 7.71
CA TYR A 459 -11.87 5.43 8.40
C TYR A 459 -12.10 4.24 7.48
N ILE A 460 -11.05 3.51 7.11
CA ILE A 460 -11.09 2.44 6.11
C ILE A 460 -10.62 1.16 6.80
N PHE A 461 -11.51 0.21 7.05
CA PHE A 461 -11.14 -1.01 7.76
C PHE A 461 -11.81 -2.29 7.28
N GLU A 462 -11.10 -3.41 7.40
CA GLU A 462 -11.61 -4.75 7.07
C GLU A 462 -12.11 -4.88 5.60
N ASN A 463 -11.57 -4.10 4.66
CA ASN A 463 -11.89 -4.15 3.22
C ASN A 463 -10.88 -5.01 2.42
N GLU A 464 -11.32 -5.50 1.26
CA GLU A 464 -10.51 -6.20 0.27
C GLU A 464 -10.35 -5.30 -0.97
N ILE A 465 -9.13 -4.87 -1.29
CA ILE A 465 -8.86 -3.90 -2.36
C ILE A 465 -7.82 -4.49 -3.31
N TYR A 466 -8.22 -4.94 -4.49
CA TYR A 466 -7.35 -5.78 -5.33
C TYR A 466 -7.49 -5.61 -6.84
N ALA A 467 -6.47 -6.05 -7.58
CA ALA A 467 -6.43 -6.13 -9.04
C ALA A 467 -6.66 -4.82 -9.85
N ASN A 468 -6.93 -3.70 -9.18
CA ASN A 468 -7.08 -2.36 -9.76
C ASN A 468 -5.88 -1.98 -10.66
N ARG A 469 -6.14 -1.28 -11.77
CA ARG A 469 -5.13 -0.92 -12.77
C ARG A 469 -4.14 0.16 -12.31
N ARG A 470 -4.45 0.89 -11.24
CA ARG A 470 -3.53 1.81 -10.57
C ARG A 470 -3.30 1.37 -9.12
N SER A 471 -2.93 2.30 -8.24
CA SER A 471 -2.61 2.00 -6.85
C SER A 471 -3.86 1.59 -6.04
N GLY A 472 -3.72 0.68 -5.07
CA GLY A 472 -4.84 0.22 -4.24
C GLY A 472 -5.49 1.34 -3.42
N ILE A 473 -4.67 2.05 -2.62
CA ILE A 473 -5.07 3.28 -1.91
C ILE A 473 -4.08 4.40 -2.25
N PHE A 474 -4.58 5.59 -2.62
CA PHE A 474 -3.75 6.77 -2.89
C PHE A 474 -4.17 7.96 -2.01
N ILE A 475 -3.22 8.47 -1.23
CA ILE A 475 -3.43 9.48 -0.18
C ILE A 475 -2.61 10.73 -0.52
N THR A 476 -3.28 11.87 -0.68
CA THR A 476 -2.61 13.13 -1.04
C THR A 476 -3.21 14.36 -0.34
N ASN A 477 -2.53 15.49 -0.47
CA ASN A 477 -3.01 16.84 -0.16
C ASN A 477 -3.54 16.96 1.28
N LYS A 478 -2.66 16.70 2.26
CA LYS A 478 -2.93 16.84 3.71
C LYS A 478 -4.05 15.96 4.28
N SER A 479 -4.51 14.95 3.53
CA SER A 479 -5.49 13.98 4.01
C SER A 479 -4.92 13.12 5.15
N LYS A 480 -5.79 12.68 6.06
CA LYS A 480 -5.44 12.01 7.32
C LYS A 480 -6.34 10.79 7.60
N PRO A 481 -6.26 9.72 6.79
CA PRO A 481 -7.04 8.52 7.02
C PRO A 481 -6.56 7.73 8.24
N TYR A 482 -7.43 6.83 8.70
CA TYR A 482 -7.03 5.67 9.50
C TYR A 482 -7.40 4.40 8.73
N ILE A 483 -6.38 3.63 8.35
CA ILE A 483 -6.46 2.47 7.46
C ILE A 483 -6.10 1.23 8.28
N LYS A 484 -7.06 0.35 8.55
CA LYS A 484 -6.91 -0.74 9.53
C LYS A 484 -7.36 -2.11 9.04
N LYS A 485 -6.56 -3.17 9.21
CA LYS A 485 -6.97 -4.57 8.87
C LYS A 485 -7.51 -4.78 7.45
N ASN A 486 -7.08 -4.00 6.46
CA ASN A 486 -7.47 -4.22 5.07
C ASN A 486 -6.52 -5.22 4.39
N SER A 487 -7.01 -5.95 3.40
CA SER A 487 -6.22 -6.72 2.45
C SER A 487 -6.05 -5.90 1.16
N ILE A 488 -4.81 -5.60 0.75
CA ILE A 488 -4.53 -4.69 -0.38
C ILE A 488 -3.51 -5.35 -1.31
N HIS A 489 -3.96 -5.90 -2.44
CA HIS A 489 -3.10 -6.79 -3.22
C HIS A 489 -3.32 -6.84 -4.74
N SER A 490 -2.31 -7.34 -5.45
CA SER A 490 -2.38 -7.64 -6.89
C SER A 490 -2.68 -6.43 -7.79
N CYS A 491 -2.65 -5.21 -7.26
CA CYS A 491 -2.83 -3.97 -8.02
C CYS A 491 -1.66 -3.77 -9.02
N LYS A 492 -1.94 -3.14 -10.16
CA LYS A 492 -0.95 -2.95 -11.24
C LYS A 492 0.01 -1.78 -11.00
N GLU A 493 -0.24 -0.97 -9.98
CA GLU A 493 0.76 -0.07 -9.38
C GLU A 493 1.05 -0.49 -7.92
N ASN A 494 1.03 0.45 -6.99
CA ASN A 494 1.41 0.30 -5.59
C ASN A 494 0.26 -0.26 -4.73
N GLY A 495 0.56 -0.76 -3.54
CA GLY A 495 -0.46 -1.07 -2.53
C GLY A 495 -1.07 0.21 -1.94
N ILE A 496 -0.27 0.97 -1.18
CA ILE A 496 -0.63 2.28 -0.62
C ILE A 496 0.40 3.34 -1.03
N VAL A 497 -0.10 4.52 -1.45
CA VAL A 497 0.71 5.70 -1.80
C VAL A 497 0.39 6.87 -0.86
N LEU A 498 1.43 7.55 -0.38
CA LEU A 498 1.39 8.68 0.55
C LEU A 498 2.18 9.86 -0.06
N LYS A 499 1.49 10.97 -0.41
CA LYS A 499 2.09 12.19 -1.01
C LYS A 499 1.54 13.50 -0.44
N ASN A 500 2.22 14.62 -0.74
CA ASN A 500 1.79 16.01 -0.50
C ASN A 500 1.31 16.29 0.94
N ASN A 501 2.25 16.18 1.90
CA ASN A 501 2.07 16.51 3.33
C ASN A 501 0.90 15.75 4.00
N CYS A 502 0.66 14.51 3.56
CA CYS A 502 -0.27 13.58 4.17
C CYS A 502 0.18 13.11 5.56
N SER A 503 -0.78 12.64 6.37
CA SER A 503 -0.50 12.01 7.67
C SER A 503 -1.56 10.95 7.94
N GLY A 504 -1.62 10.39 9.15
CA GLY A 504 -2.64 9.43 9.54
C GLY A 504 -2.05 8.15 10.15
N LYS A 505 -2.83 7.07 10.10
CA LYS A 505 -2.46 5.76 10.68
C LYS A 505 -2.74 4.63 9.69
N ILE A 506 -1.79 3.70 9.56
CA ILE A 506 -1.89 2.47 8.75
C ILE A 506 -1.55 1.30 9.69
N GLU A 507 -2.56 0.55 10.14
CA GLU A 507 -2.43 -0.40 11.24
C GLU A 507 -2.94 -1.82 10.90
N GLY A 508 -2.11 -2.85 11.08
CA GLY A 508 -2.58 -4.25 11.00
C GLY A 508 -3.09 -4.69 9.63
N ASN A 509 -2.72 -4.01 8.54
CA ASN A 509 -3.11 -4.36 7.17
C ASN A 509 -2.20 -5.44 6.58
N ASP A 510 -2.70 -6.19 5.60
CA ASP A 510 -1.89 -7.11 4.79
C ASP A 510 -1.79 -6.57 3.36
N ILE A 511 -0.58 -6.21 2.94
CA ILE A 511 -0.30 -5.48 1.70
C ILE A 511 0.68 -6.30 0.87
N TYR A 512 0.20 -6.88 -0.25
CA TYR A 512 0.99 -7.90 -0.96
C TYR A 512 0.81 -8.02 -2.47
N GLN A 513 1.78 -8.60 -3.17
CA GLN A 513 1.71 -8.92 -4.61
C GLN A 513 1.39 -7.73 -5.55
N ASN A 514 1.52 -6.50 -5.07
CA ASN A 514 1.38 -5.29 -5.89
C ASN A 514 2.58 -5.17 -6.83
N ALA A 515 2.37 -4.60 -8.02
CA ALA A 515 3.39 -4.58 -9.08
C ALA A 515 4.51 -3.55 -8.81
N TYR A 516 4.16 -2.43 -8.19
CA TYR A 516 5.07 -1.40 -7.69
C TYR A 516 5.12 -1.50 -6.15
N PRO A 517 5.85 -0.64 -5.40
CA PRO A 517 6.04 -0.86 -3.98
C PRO A 517 4.74 -1.03 -3.19
N ASN A 518 4.73 -1.99 -2.27
CA ASN A 518 3.57 -2.25 -1.41
C ASN A 518 3.21 -0.98 -0.61
N LEU A 519 4.21 -0.27 -0.08
CA LEU A 519 4.05 1.05 0.54
C LEU A 519 5.03 2.06 -0.06
N TYR A 520 4.53 3.19 -0.57
CA TYR A 520 5.34 4.29 -1.11
C TYR A 520 5.02 5.61 -0.38
N ILE A 521 6.05 6.27 0.15
CA ILE A 521 5.95 7.43 1.02
C ILE A 521 6.87 8.54 0.49
N ASP A 522 6.32 9.72 0.25
CA ASP A 522 7.01 10.83 -0.41
C ASP A 522 6.80 12.17 0.31
N ASP A 523 7.38 13.22 -0.27
CA ASP A 523 7.21 14.62 0.13
C ASP A 523 7.47 14.83 1.63
N GLU A 524 6.62 15.56 2.34
CA GLU A 524 6.70 15.81 3.78
C GLU A 524 5.61 15.03 4.55
N CYS A 525 5.31 13.79 4.15
CA CYS A 525 4.32 12.98 4.87
C CYS A 525 4.83 12.46 6.23
N GLU A 526 3.95 12.50 7.23
CA GLU A 526 4.20 12.06 8.62
C GLU A 526 3.08 11.12 9.08
N THR A 527 3.28 9.82 8.84
CA THR A 527 2.26 8.76 9.05
C THR A 527 2.78 7.71 10.03
N GLU A 528 1.90 7.17 10.87
CA GLU A 528 2.19 6.04 11.75
C GLU A 528 1.78 4.74 11.06
N ILE A 529 2.73 3.83 10.85
CA ILE A 529 2.58 2.55 10.15
C ILE A 529 2.94 1.44 11.14
N ARG A 530 1.95 0.72 11.67
CA ARG A 530 2.16 -0.21 12.79
C ARG A 530 1.54 -1.60 12.57
N GLY A 531 2.30 -2.66 12.87
CA GLY A 531 1.75 -4.03 12.90
C GLY A 531 1.29 -4.59 11.54
N ASN A 532 1.72 -4.02 10.41
CA ASN A 532 1.30 -4.44 9.08
C ASN A 532 2.16 -5.58 8.55
N LYS A 533 1.60 -6.42 7.68
CA LYS A 533 2.32 -7.39 6.85
C LYS A 533 2.51 -6.80 5.46
N ILE A 534 3.76 -6.71 5.01
CA ILE A 534 4.16 -6.04 3.78
C ILE A 534 5.01 -7.03 2.97
N ARG A 535 4.37 -7.78 2.08
CA ARG A 535 4.95 -9.04 1.58
C ARG A 535 4.79 -9.28 0.09
N LEU A 536 5.66 -10.12 -0.49
CA LEU A 536 5.49 -10.65 -1.87
C LEU A 536 5.32 -9.58 -2.97
N GLY A 537 5.70 -8.32 -2.72
CA GLY A 537 5.61 -7.25 -3.73
C GLY A 537 6.56 -7.51 -4.90
N LYS A 538 6.17 -7.15 -6.12
CA LYS A 538 7.05 -7.29 -7.30
C LYS A 538 8.14 -6.21 -7.39
N SER A 539 8.08 -5.24 -6.47
CA SER A 539 9.04 -4.15 -6.29
C SER A 539 9.40 -4.08 -4.80
N TYR A 540 9.58 -2.88 -4.23
CA TYR A 540 9.97 -2.72 -2.83
C TYR A 540 8.83 -3.03 -1.84
N GLY A 541 9.15 -3.51 -0.64
CA GLY A 541 8.18 -3.58 0.45
C GLY A 541 7.76 -2.17 0.87
N ILE A 542 8.73 -1.38 1.33
CA ILE A 542 8.59 0.04 1.62
C ILE A 542 9.59 0.86 0.79
N TRP A 543 9.13 1.92 0.14
CA TRP A 543 10.00 2.99 -0.39
C TRP A 543 9.64 4.33 0.28
N ALA A 544 10.58 4.89 1.04
CA ALA A 544 10.49 6.23 1.65
C ALA A 544 11.41 7.23 0.92
N LYS A 545 10.85 8.38 0.54
CA LYS A 545 11.47 9.39 -0.34
C LYS A 545 11.17 10.83 0.13
N GLY A 546 11.80 11.84 -0.47
CA GLY A 546 11.50 13.24 -0.23
C GLY A 546 12.09 13.72 1.11
N LYS A 547 11.23 14.27 1.96
CA LYS A 547 11.55 14.73 3.32
C LYS A 547 10.67 14.04 4.37
N CYS A 548 10.06 12.90 4.03
CA CYS A 548 9.04 12.26 4.85
C CYS A 548 9.61 11.77 6.18
N LYS A 549 8.77 11.74 7.22
CA LYS A 549 9.13 11.30 8.57
C LYS A 549 8.10 10.32 9.15
N PRO A 550 7.77 9.22 8.45
CA PRO A 550 6.86 8.22 9.00
C PRO A 550 7.48 7.52 10.21
N LYS A 551 6.62 7.03 11.10
CA LYS A 551 6.98 6.10 12.17
C LYS A 551 6.52 4.71 11.76
N ILE A 552 7.45 3.77 11.66
CA ILE A 552 7.23 2.43 11.11
C ILE A 552 7.58 1.44 12.21
N CYS A 553 6.57 0.89 12.90
CA CYS A 553 6.77 0.10 14.12
C CYS A 553 6.13 -1.29 14.06
N GLU A 554 6.78 -2.32 14.59
CA GLU A 554 6.18 -3.67 14.76
C GLU A 554 5.68 -4.31 13.43
N ASN A 555 6.21 -3.93 12.27
CA ASN A 555 5.76 -4.46 10.97
C ASN A 555 6.57 -5.70 10.56
N GLU A 556 5.95 -6.55 9.73
CA GLU A 556 6.57 -7.70 9.09
C GLU A 556 6.78 -7.40 7.60
N ILE A 557 8.03 -7.23 7.16
CA ILE A 557 8.40 -6.83 5.80
C ILE A 557 9.20 -7.97 5.16
N VAL A 558 8.57 -8.73 4.25
CA VAL A 558 9.07 -10.05 3.85
C VAL A 558 8.90 -10.40 2.36
N ASP A 559 9.89 -11.02 1.74
CA ASP A 559 9.79 -11.60 0.39
C ASP A 559 9.41 -10.61 -0.74
N ASN A 560 9.83 -9.34 -0.67
CA ASN A 560 9.53 -8.33 -1.69
C ASN A 560 10.63 -8.26 -2.77
N VAL A 561 10.33 -8.67 -4.00
CA VAL A 561 11.29 -8.93 -5.09
C VAL A 561 12.27 -7.76 -5.34
N GLY A 562 11.82 -6.51 -5.24
CA GLY A 562 12.70 -5.36 -5.51
C GLY A 562 13.75 -5.11 -4.42
N LYS A 563 13.40 -5.35 -3.15
CA LYS A 563 14.11 -5.19 -1.85
C LYS A 563 13.02 -5.05 -0.77
N ASN A 564 13.32 -5.34 0.50
CA ASN A 564 12.32 -5.09 1.55
C ASN A 564 12.12 -3.59 1.85
N VAL A 565 13.20 -2.83 2.04
CA VAL A 565 13.15 -1.40 2.36
C VAL A 565 14.13 -0.59 1.51
N LEU A 566 13.64 0.50 0.90
CA LEU A 566 14.45 1.51 0.21
C LEU A 566 14.19 2.89 0.82
N ILE A 567 15.26 3.62 1.15
CA ILE A 567 15.19 4.99 1.67
C ILE A 567 16.12 5.89 0.86
N THR A 568 15.56 6.99 0.34
CA THR A 568 16.23 7.88 -0.63
C THR A 568 16.03 9.36 -0.30
N GLU A 569 16.73 10.23 -1.03
CA GLU A 569 16.70 11.69 -0.94
C GLU A 569 17.00 12.23 0.47
N SER A 570 16.07 12.92 1.13
CA SER A 570 16.25 13.53 2.47
C SER A 570 15.30 12.93 3.51
N ALA A 571 14.76 11.74 3.26
CA ALA A 571 13.80 11.08 4.13
C ALA A 571 14.41 10.76 5.52
N LYS A 572 13.59 10.88 6.57
CA LYS A 572 13.97 10.64 7.97
C LYS A 572 12.90 9.79 8.70
N PRO A 573 12.60 8.58 8.19
CA PRO A 573 11.70 7.68 8.88
C PRO A 573 12.33 7.16 10.18
N TYR A 574 11.49 6.86 11.17
CA TYR A 574 11.87 6.17 12.40
C TYR A 574 11.29 4.76 12.35
N PHE A 575 12.15 3.75 12.33
CA PHE A 575 11.83 2.33 12.38
C PHE A 575 12.07 1.79 13.79
N SER A 576 11.12 1.03 14.33
CA SER A 576 11.30 0.33 15.60
C SER A 576 10.60 -1.02 15.67
N GLU A 577 11.27 -2.05 16.20
CA GLU A 577 10.72 -3.40 16.43
C GLU A 577 10.16 -4.10 15.17
N ASN A 578 10.62 -3.75 13.95
CA ASN A 578 10.18 -4.44 12.73
C ASN A 578 11.01 -5.71 12.44
N LYS A 579 10.40 -6.64 11.70
CA LYS A 579 11.06 -7.85 11.17
C LYS A 579 11.20 -7.73 9.66
N ILE A 580 12.43 -7.72 9.18
CA ILE A 580 12.79 -7.48 7.78
C ILE A 580 13.59 -8.69 7.29
N TYR A 581 12.95 -9.56 6.48
CA TYR A 581 13.58 -10.83 6.12
C TYR A 581 13.13 -11.39 4.76
N TYR A 582 13.77 -12.47 4.31
CA TYR A 582 13.22 -13.33 3.27
C TYR A 582 13.00 -14.72 3.85
N SER A 583 11.85 -15.31 3.53
CA SER A 583 11.58 -16.69 3.89
C SER A 583 12.43 -17.62 3.01
N ARG A 584 12.83 -18.76 3.58
CA ARG A 584 13.55 -19.81 2.82
C ARG A 584 12.67 -20.52 1.78
N SER A 585 11.41 -20.12 1.63
CA SER A 585 10.44 -20.73 0.71
C SER A 585 10.48 -20.14 -0.70
N VAL A 586 11.00 -18.93 -0.86
CA VAL A 586 11.15 -18.26 -2.16
C VAL A 586 12.52 -18.59 -2.74
N LEU A 587 12.57 -19.08 -3.98
CA LEU A 587 13.82 -19.24 -4.73
C LEU A 587 14.42 -17.84 -4.98
N GLN A 588 15.46 -17.50 -4.24
CA GLN A 588 16.14 -16.21 -4.31
C GLN A 588 17.08 -16.18 -5.53
N THR A 589 16.53 -15.94 -6.72
CA THR A 589 17.29 -15.93 -8.00
C THR A 589 18.08 -14.64 -8.25
N GLU A 590 17.88 -13.61 -7.43
CA GLU A 590 18.52 -12.29 -7.57
C GLU A 590 19.18 -11.81 -6.27
N GLU A 591 19.95 -10.71 -6.33
CA GLU A 591 20.55 -10.09 -5.15
C GLU A 591 19.55 -9.29 -4.29
N LEU A 592 18.71 -10.03 -3.56
CA LEU A 592 17.71 -9.49 -2.66
C LEU A 592 18.39 -8.94 -1.40
N ARG A 593 18.42 -7.60 -1.27
CA ARG A 593 18.90 -6.88 -0.08
C ARG A 593 17.73 -6.55 0.85
N GLY A 594 18.01 -6.44 2.15
CA GLY A 594 17.01 -6.06 3.15
C GLY A 594 16.70 -4.59 3.11
N ILE A 595 17.62 -3.79 3.66
CA ILE A 595 17.52 -2.34 3.72
C ILE A 595 18.55 -1.73 2.76
N VAL A 596 18.12 -0.78 1.92
CA VAL A 596 19.01 -0.01 1.04
C VAL A 596 18.82 1.49 1.28
N LEU A 597 19.91 2.19 1.57
CA LEU A 597 19.94 3.61 1.92
C LEU A 597 20.79 4.38 0.91
N LYS A 598 20.29 5.51 0.40
CA LYS A 598 20.98 6.35 -0.59
C LYS A 598 20.83 7.85 -0.29
N ASP A 599 21.48 8.65 -1.11
CA ASP A 599 21.38 10.11 -1.15
C ASP A 599 21.75 10.78 0.19
N LEU A 600 20.87 11.59 0.79
CA LEU A 600 21.11 12.34 2.02
C LEU A 600 20.19 11.89 3.18
N CYS A 601 19.62 10.67 3.08
CA CYS A 601 18.62 10.21 4.02
C CYS A 601 19.22 10.02 5.43
N LYS A 602 18.40 10.26 6.46
CA LYS A 602 18.81 10.15 7.87
C LYS A 602 17.76 9.36 8.67
N PRO A 603 17.55 8.07 8.35
CA PRO A 603 16.63 7.22 9.08
C PRO A 603 17.21 6.83 10.44
N THR A 604 16.33 6.46 11.37
CA THR A 604 16.70 5.80 12.62
C THR A 604 16.07 4.42 12.65
N PHE A 605 16.84 3.42 13.09
CA PHE A 605 16.44 2.03 13.24
C PHE A 605 16.73 1.59 14.67
N GLU A 606 15.72 1.07 15.37
CA GLU A 606 15.78 0.68 16.78
C GLU A 606 15.17 -0.72 16.99
N LEU A 607 15.91 -1.66 17.58
CA LEU A 607 15.41 -3.01 17.88
C LEU A 607 14.92 -3.80 16.63
N GLU A 608 15.49 -3.55 15.46
CA GLU A 608 15.13 -4.22 14.21
C GLU A 608 15.73 -5.64 14.11
N GLU A 609 14.96 -6.60 13.61
CA GLU A 609 15.44 -7.94 13.22
C GLU A 609 15.60 -8.03 11.70
N ILE A 610 16.85 -8.12 11.19
CA ILE A 610 17.17 -8.10 9.76
C ILE A 610 17.94 -9.36 9.35
N TYR A 611 17.32 -10.28 8.60
CA TYR A 611 17.94 -11.60 8.32
C TYR A 611 17.50 -12.32 7.03
N GLY A 612 18.25 -13.34 6.61
CA GLY A 612 17.83 -14.29 5.56
C GLY A 612 17.94 -13.79 4.11
N HIS A 613 18.66 -12.70 3.88
CA HIS A 613 18.84 -12.08 2.56
C HIS A 613 19.86 -12.83 1.68
N SER A 614 19.65 -12.92 0.36
CA SER A 614 20.65 -13.43 -0.61
C SER A 614 21.78 -12.44 -0.90
N SER A 615 21.63 -11.19 -0.48
CA SER A 615 22.66 -10.15 -0.55
C SER A 615 22.95 -9.60 0.86
N SER A 616 23.41 -8.36 0.96
CA SER A 616 23.62 -7.71 2.27
C SER A 616 22.30 -7.48 3.00
N GLY A 617 22.29 -7.65 4.33
CA GLY A 617 21.15 -7.28 5.18
C GLY A 617 20.87 -5.77 5.11
N VAL A 618 21.94 -4.96 5.19
CA VAL A 618 21.89 -3.50 5.05
C VAL A 618 22.95 -3.03 4.03
N ASP A 619 22.56 -2.18 3.09
CA ASP A 619 23.42 -1.50 2.10
C ASP A 619 23.30 0.01 2.27
N ILE A 620 24.38 0.67 2.69
CA ILE A 620 24.43 2.09 3.03
C ILE A 620 25.34 2.81 2.03
N GLY A 621 24.77 3.69 1.21
CA GLY A 621 25.51 4.48 0.22
C GLY A 621 25.05 5.93 0.11
N GLY A 622 25.46 6.59 -0.97
CA GLY A 622 25.35 8.03 -1.17
C GLY A 622 26.12 8.79 -0.10
N ARG A 623 25.40 9.63 0.63
CA ARG A 623 25.79 10.39 1.83
C ARG A 623 24.77 10.13 2.95
N ALA A 624 24.19 8.92 2.99
CA ALA A 624 23.21 8.54 3.99
C ALA A 624 23.84 8.58 5.39
N GLN A 625 23.10 9.07 6.37
CA GLN A 625 23.54 9.22 7.77
C GLN A 625 22.56 8.51 8.72
N PRO A 626 22.44 7.17 8.63
CA PRO A 626 21.52 6.42 9.48
C PRO A 626 22.07 6.23 10.90
N LEU A 627 21.14 6.10 11.85
CA LEU A 627 21.42 5.57 13.19
C LEU A 627 20.80 4.18 13.31
N PHE A 628 21.61 3.18 13.64
CA PHE A 628 21.17 1.86 14.07
C PHE A 628 21.45 1.70 15.57
N PHE A 629 20.41 1.35 16.33
CA PHE A 629 20.48 1.15 17.77
C PHE A 629 19.86 -0.20 18.15
N ALA A 630 20.57 -1.02 18.94
CA ALA A 630 20.08 -2.30 19.45
C ALA A 630 19.53 -3.28 18.37
N CYS A 631 19.97 -3.15 17.12
CA CYS A 631 19.49 -3.95 15.99
C CYS A 631 20.23 -5.29 15.89
N LYS A 632 19.55 -6.31 15.36
CA LYS A 632 20.11 -7.64 15.08
C LYS A 632 20.15 -7.88 13.57
N VAL A 633 21.36 -8.03 13.01
CA VAL A 633 21.57 -8.25 11.57
C VAL A 633 22.32 -9.56 11.32
N THR A 634 21.58 -10.63 10.99
CA THR A 634 22.12 -11.99 10.99
C THR A 634 21.75 -12.84 9.77
N ASP A 635 22.50 -13.92 9.55
CA ASP A 635 22.12 -15.00 8.62
C ASP A 635 21.89 -14.52 7.16
N ASN A 636 22.68 -13.54 6.69
CA ASN A 636 22.63 -13.03 5.33
C ASN A 636 23.73 -13.65 4.45
N SER A 637 23.42 -13.86 3.17
CA SER A 637 24.30 -14.55 2.21
C SER A 637 25.42 -13.65 1.66
N LYS A 638 25.40 -12.36 2.00
CA LYS A 638 26.59 -11.48 1.92
C LYS A 638 26.89 -10.88 3.29
N ASN A 639 26.96 -9.55 3.39
CA ASN A 639 27.38 -8.85 4.61
C ASN A 639 26.18 -8.64 5.54
N GLY A 640 26.44 -8.42 6.83
CA GLY A 640 25.43 -7.80 7.69
C GLY A 640 25.22 -6.34 7.28
N PHE A 641 26.29 -5.55 7.38
CA PHE A 641 26.35 -4.17 6.87
C PHE A 641 27.37 -4.04 5.72
N LEU A 642 26.92 -3.48 4.60
CA LEU A 642 27.77 -2.93 3.54
C LEU A 642 27.71 -1.40 3.64
N ILE A 643 28.85 -0.76 3.89
CA ILE A 643 28.99 0.68 4.09
C ILE A 643 29.93 1.22 3.00
N ARG A 644 29.47 2.17 2.20
CA ARG A 644 30.16 2.59 0.97
C ARG A 644 29.86 4.03 0.56
N ASP A 645 30.37 4.44 -0.60
CA ASP A 645 30.30 5.81 -1.13
C ASP A 645 30.89 6.86 -0.15
N TYR A 646 30.07 7.81 0.30
CA TYR A 646 30.39 8.86 1.30
C TYR A 646 29.40 8.79 2.48
N SER A 647 28.88 7.59 2.78
CA SER A 647 27.92 7.41 3.88
C SER A 647 28.58 7.55 5.24
N SER A 648 27.83 8.02 6.25
CA SER A 648 28.34 8.20 7.61
C SER A 648 27.40 7.58 8.66
N PRO A 649 27.32 6.24 8.74
CA PRO A 649 26.42 5.56 9.67
C PRO A 649 26.96 5.53 11.10
N THR A 650 26.04 5.60 12.07
CA THR A 650 26.30 5.22 13.46
C THR A 650 25.63 3.89 13.75
N ILE A 651 26.40 2.90 14.18
CA ILE A 651 25.95 1.56 14.55
C ILE A 651 26.26 1.37 16.03
N ASN A 652 25.24 1.40 16.89
CA ASN A 652 25.39 1.32 18.34
C ASN A 652 24.62 0.12 18.94
N GLU A 653 25.25 -0.60 19.87
CA GLU A 653 24.62 -1.70 20.63
C GLU A 653 24.03 -2.83 19.75
N CYS A 654 24.50 -2.95 18.51
CA CYS A 654 23.98 -3.92 17.53
C CYS A 654 24.67 -5.28 17.62
N ILE A 655 23.94 -6.34 17.24
CA ILE A 655 24.44 -7.71 17.10
C ILE A 655 24.52 -8.05 15.61
N VAL A 656 25.71 -8.40 15.13
CA VAL A 656 25.96 -8.73 13.72
C VAL A 656 26.67 -10.07 13.63
N SER A 657 26.01 -11.11 13.10
CA SER A 657 26.55 -12.47 13.13
C SER A 657 26.00 -13.42 12.06
N ASN A 658 26.68 -14.55 11.86
CA ASN A 658 26.30 -15.61 10.91
C ASN A 658 26.19 -15.16 9.45
N ASN A 659 26.80 -14.03 9.07
CA ASN A 659 26.81 -13.57 7.68
C ASN A 659 27.92 -14.28 6.88
N VAL A 660 27.71 -14.49 5.58
CA VAL A 660 28.62 -15.29 4.72
C VAL A 660 29.85 -14.51 4.29
N TYR A 661 29.69 -13.22 3.97
CA TYR A 661 30.78 -12.26 3.73
C TYR A 661 31.13 -11.57 5.08
N PRO A 662 32.02 -10.55 5.14
CA PRO A 662 32.32 -9.90 6.41
C PRO A 662 31.05 -9.37 7.09
N ASN A 663 30.96 -9.54 8.41
CA ASN A 663 29.77 -9.09 9.16
C ASN A 663 29.56 -7.58 8.94
N ILE A 664 30.63 -6.79 8.95
CA ILE A 664 30.65 -5.40 8.48
C ILE A 664 31.74 -5.23 7.42
N LEU A 665 31.38 -4.65 6.27
CA LEU A 665 32.30 -4.27 5.20
C LEU A 665 32.20 -2.77 4.94
N ALA A 666 33.28 -2.03 5.16
CA ALA A 666 33.40 -0.60 4.87
C ALA A 666 34.35 -0.36 3.67
N ILE A 667 33.90 0.41 2.69
CA ILE A 667 34.64 0.74 1.46
C ILE A 667 34.50 2.22 1.05
N ASP A 668 35.22 2.60 -0.01
CA ASP A 668 35.24 3.93 -0.61
C ASP A 668 35.74 5.05 0.33
N ARG A 669 34.88 6.02 0.68
CA ARG A 669 35.16 7.18 1.54
C ARG A 669 34.10 7.30 2.65
N ALA A 670 33.59 6.17 3.11
CA ALA A 670 32.61 6.15 4.19
C ALA A 670 33.23 6.49 5.56
N GLU A 671 32.45 7.11 6.43
CA GLU A 671 32.85 7.55 7.78
C GLU A 671 31.99 6.83 8.84
N SER A 672 32.41 5.65 9.30
CA SER A 672 31.57 4.81 10.17
C SER A 672 31.94 4.87 11.65
N VAL A 673 30.93 4.91 12.53
CA VAL A 673 31.09 4.81 13.99
C VAL A 673 30.38 3.54 14.47
N ILE A 674 31.14 2.64 15.09
CA ILE A 674 30.70 1.33 15.57
C ILE A 674 30.97 1.27 17.08
N THR A 675 29.92 1.27 17.89
CA THR A 675 30.04 1.40 19.35
C THR A 675 29.25 0.30 20.06
N LYS A 676 29.81 -0.31 21.11
CA LYS A 676 29.14 -1.34 21.95
C LYS A 676 28.55 -2.52 21.18
N CYS A 677 29.07 -2.83 19.99
CA CYS A 677 28.52 -3.85 19.12
C CYS A 677 29.10 -5.24 19.43
N LYS A 678 28.35 -6.29 19.10
CA LYS A 678 28.80 -7.70 19.15
C LYS A 678 28.86 -8.27 17.75
N ILE A 679 30.06 -8.51 17.24
CA ILE A 679 30.31 -8.84 15.83
C ILE A 679 31.02 -10.20 15.76
N HIS A 680 30.27 -11.26 15.49
CA HIS A 680 30.75 -12.62 15.74
C HIS A 680 30.25 -13.68 14.76
N SER A 681 30.82 -14.88 14.83
CA SER A 681 30.35 -16.05 14.09
C SER A 681 30.21 -15.85 12.57
N GLY A 682 30.94 -14.89 11.98
CA GLY A 682 30.96 -14.69 10.53
C GLY A 682 31.71 -15.82 9.80
N SER A 683 31.27 -16.14 8.58
CA SER A 683 31.96 -17.12 7.72
C SER A 683 33.25 -16.58 7.10
N GLN A 684 33.50 -15.26 7.23
CA GLN A 684 34.76 -14.59 6.87
C GLN A 684 35.25 -13.71 8.04
N THR A 685 35.72 -12.50 7.76
CA THR A 685 36.20 -11.50 8.71
C THR A 685 35.05 -10.91 9.53
N GLY A 686 35.28 -10.49 10.78
CA GLY A 686 34.29 -9.73 11.54
C GLY A 686 34.02 -8.35 10.93
N ILE A 687 35.05 -7.50 10.89
CA ILE A 687 35.01 -6.18 10.25
C ILE A 687 36.09 -6.12 9.18
N SER A 688 35.73 -5.77 7.94
CA SER A 688 36.67 -5.58 6.83
C SER A 688 36.60 -4.15 6.31
N ILE A 689 37.76 -3.49 6.16
CA ILE A 689 37.87 -2.10 5.73
C ILE A 689 38.85 -2.05 4.55
N LYS A 690 38.43 -1.50 3.40
CA LYS A 690 39.24 -1.43 2.16
C LYS A 690 39.08 -0.07 1.47
N GLY A 691 40.16 0.44 0.87
CA GLY A 691 40.15 1.74 0.19
C GLY A 691 40.48 2.90 1.13
N THR A 692 39.68 3.97 1.12
CA THR A 692 39.88 5.17 1.95
C THR A 692 38.82 5.44 3.05
N PRO A 693 38.08 4.46 3.64
CA PRO A 693 37.19 4.74 4.76
C PRO A 693 37.89 5.33 5.99
N ILE A 694 37.12 6.07 6.78
CA ILE A 694 37.44 6.40 8.18
C ILE A 694 36.48 5.60 9.07
N THR A 695 37.00 4.88 10.05
CA THR A 695 36.18 4.03 10.92
C THR A 695 36.63 4.15 12.38
N THR A 696 35.66 4.26 13.29
CA THR A 696 35.91 4.29 14.74
C THR A 696 35.13 3.16 15.40
N ILE A 697 35.85 2.23 16.02
CA ILE A 697 35.33 1.07 16.74
C ILE A 697 35.58 1.29 18.23
N ARG A 698 34.52 1.33 19.05
CA ARG A 698 34.58 1.58 20.49
C ARG A 698 33.81 0.56 21.30
N GLU A 699 34.31 0.20 22.48
CA GLU A 699 33.58 -0.56 23.50
C GLU A 699 32.95 -1.88 22.98
N SER A 700 33.49 -2.45 21.89
CA SER A 700 32.84 -3.51 21.12
C SER A 700 33.51 -4.87 21.30
N GLU A 701 32.75 -5.95 21.11
CA GLU A 701 33.25 -7.33 21.13
C GLU A 701 33.25 -7.91 19.71
N ILE A 702 34.43 -8.24 19.17
CA ILE A 702 34.59 -8.83 17.84
C ILE A 702 35.27 -10.19 17.99
N TYR A 703 34.54 -11.29 17.77
CA TYR A 703 35.03 -12.62 18.16
C TYR A 703 34.50 -13.79 17.35
N GLY A 704 35.21 -14.93 17.37
CA GLY A 704 34.71 -16.18 16.80
C GLY A 704 34.45 -16.17 15.30
N ASN A 705 35.03 -15.20 14.57
CA ASN A 705 34.90 -15.09 13.12
C ASN A 705 35.86 -16.06 12.41
N SER A 706 35.49 -16.50 11.20
CA SER A 706 36.19 -17.59 10.51
C SER A 706 37.50 -17.20 9.84
N PHE A 707 37.73 -15.91 9.59
CA PHE A 707 39.03 -15.33 9.24
C PHE A 707 39.55 -14.46 10.40
N SER A 708 40.25 -13.36 10.12
CA SER A 708 40.64 -12.39 11.15
C SER A 708 39.40 -11.71 11.76
N ASN A 709 39.47 -11.28 13.01
CA ASN A 709 38.34 -10.54 13.59
C ASN A 709 38.18 -9.15 12.96
N ILE A 710 39.29 -8.45 12.72
CA ILE A 710 39.31 -7.17 11.99
C ILE A 710 40.39 -7.23 10.88
N LYS A 711 40.05 -6.81 9.66
CA LYS A 711 40.99 -6.61 8.53
C LYS A 711 40.92 -5.15 8.07
N ILE A 712 42.07 -4.48 7.99
CA ILE A 712 42.22 -3.07 7.62
C ILE A 712 43.20 -2.99 6.45
N GLY A 713 42.80 -2.37 5.33
CA GLY A 713 43.62 -2.19 4.14
C GLY A 713 43.30 -0.90 3.38
N GLY A 714 43.86 -0.74 2.18
CA GLY A 714 43.91 0.51 1.44
C GLY A 714 44.71 1.60 2.17
N SER A 715 44.31 2.86 1.98
CA SER A 715 44.79 4.01 2.75
C SER A 715 43.74 4.45 3.78
N SER A 716 43.08 3.47 4.41
CA SER A 716 42.02 3.72 5.40
C SER A 716 42.58 4.19 6.75
N SER A 717 41.73 4.86 7.53
CA SER A 717 42.03 5.28 8.90
C SER A 717 41.06 4.62 9.87
N THR A 718 41.56 3.81 10.80
CA THR A 718 40.73 3.03 11.72
C THR A 718 41.22 3.13 13.16
N ASP A 719 40.41 3.73 14.02
CA ASP A 719 40.64 3.76 15.46
C ASP A 719 39.84 2.63 16.14
N ILE A 720 40.54 1.80 16.92
CA ILE A 720 39.98 0.69 17.71
C ILE A 720 40.29 0.99 19.18
N ILE A 721 39.24 1.21 19.98
CA ILE A 721 39.32 1.75 21.33
C ILE A 721 38.51 0.89 22.29
N GLU A 722 39.07 0.56 23.45
CA GLU A 722 38.35 -0.03 24.60
C GLU A 722 37.54 -1.30 24.23
N SER A 723 38.04 -2.09 23.26
CA SER A 723 37.32 -3.18 22.60
C SER A 723 37.98 -4.55 22.84
N LYS A 724 37.19 -5.63 22.76
CA LYS A 724 37.64 -7.02 22.96
C LYS A 724 37.70 -7.76 21.63
N ILE A 725 38.87 -8.29 21.27
CA ILE A 725 39.10 -8.97 19.97
C ILE A 725 39.68 -10.37 20.21
N TYR A 726 38.82 -11.40 20.13
CA TYR A 726 39.18 -12.73 20.64
C TYR A 726 38.63 -13.92 19.85
N ASN A 727 39.17 -15.12 20.07
CA ASN A 727 38.71 -16.38 19.44
C ASN A 727 38.64 -16.35 17.90
N GLY A 728 39.40 -15.48 17.22
CA GLY A 728 39.45 -15.41 15.76
C GLY A 728 40.18 -16.63 15.17
N ARG A 729 39.69 -17.18 14.05
CA ARG A 729 40.35 -18.32 13.38
C ARG A 729 41.62 -17.95 12.59
N GLN A 730 41.91 -16.65 12.44
CA GLN A 730 43.21 -16.14 11.98
C GLN A 730 43.76 -15.15 13.03
N SER A 731 44.21 -13.97 12.60
CA SER A 731 44.74 -12.92 13.49
C SER A 731 43.61 -12.15 14.17
N GLY A 732 43.87 -11.51 15.31
CA GLY A 732 42.90 -10.62 15.94
C GLY A 732 42.61 -9.42 15.04
N ILE A 733 43.65 -8.63 14.78
CA ILE A 733 43.66 -7.51 13.85
C ILE A 733 44.70 -7.79 12.76
N TRP A 734 44.34 -7.61 11.49
CA TRP A 734 45.25 -7.72 10.35
C TRP A 734 45.27 -6.39 9.58
N VAL A 735 46.42 -5.74 9.53
CA VAL A 735 46.65 -4.45 8.87
C VAL A 735 47.52 -4.69 7.64
N LYS A 736 47.08 -4.16 6.50
CA LYS A 736 47.77 -4.25 5.20
C LYS A 736 47.90 -2.87 4.55
N GLU A 737 48.74 -2.78 3.53
CA GLU A 737 48.85 -1.60 2.65
C GLU A 737 49.17 -0.32 3.45
N ASP A 738 48.77 0.85 2.97
CA ASP A 738 49.03 2.15 3.62
C ASP A 738 48.01 2.49 4.74
N ALA A 739 47.37 1.48 5.34
CA ALA A 739 46.35 1.65 6.38
C ALA A 739 46.93 2.21 7.68
N SER A 740 46.15 3.02 8.39
CA SER A 740 46.58 3.75 9.58
C SER A 740 45.51 3.84 10.67
N GLY A 741 45.90 4.33 11.85
CA GLY A 741 44.98 4.62 12.97
C GLY A 741 45.55 4.23 14.32
N LYS A 742 44.67 4.09 15.33
CA LYS A 742 45.05 3.77 16.72
C LYS A 742 44.47 2.42 17.19
N ILE A 743 45.23 1.67 17.99
CA ILE A 743 44.74 0.52 18.78
C ILE A 743 44.99 0.85 20.25
N PHE A 744 43.94 1.08 21.01
CA PHE A 744 44.01 1.66 22.36
C PHE A 744 43.12 0.95 23.37
N ARG A 745 43.66 0.56 24.53
CA ARG A 745 42.90 -0.10 25.62
C ARG A 745 42.08 -1.31 25.20
N CYS A 746 42.53 -2.00 24.16
CA CYS A 746 41.89 -3.20 23.66
C CYS A 746 42.44 -4.45 24.36
N SER A 747 41.60 -5.46 24.50
CA SER A 747 41.96 -6.77 25.07
C SER A 747 41.94 -7.80 23.94
N LEU A 748 43.10 -8.42 23.65
CA LEU A 748 43.27 -9.32 22.52
C LEU A 748 43.81 -10.68 22.97
N PHE A 749 43.03 -11.75 22.80
CA PHE A 749 43.37 -13.07 23.34
C PHE A 749 42.76 -14.22 22.52
N ASN A 750 43.34 -15.42 22.63
CA ASN A 750 42.85 -16.66 22.02
C ASN A 750 42.58 -16.61 20.50
N ASN A 751 43.24 -15.71 19.78
CA ASN A 751 43.24 -15.73 18.31
C ASN A 751 44.20 -16.83 17.82
N ARG A 752 43.87 -17.51 16.71
CA ARG A 752 44.64 -18.67 16.22
C ARG A 752 46.01 -18.29 15.63
N ARG A 753 46.15 -17.06 15.15
CA ARG A 753 47.41 -16.42 14.75
C ARG A 753 47.65 -15.21 15.65
N ASP A 754 48.59 -14.36 15.27
CA ASP A 754 48.97 -13.14 15.98
C ASP A 754 47.77 -12.28 16.37
N ASN A 755 47.77 -11.75 17.58
CA ASN A 755 46.74 -10.80 18.02
C ASN A 755 46.69 -9.56 17.12
N ILE A 756 47.86 -9.09 16.66
CA ILE A 756 48.00 -7.99 15.69
C ILE A 756 49.04 -8.42 14.66
N LEU A 757 48.62 -8.55 13.40
CA LEU A 757 49.49 -8.78 12.25
C LEU A 757 49.54 -7.51 11.40
N MET A 758 50.74 -6.98 11.15
CA MET A 758 50.95 -5.81 10.28
C MET A 758 51.85 -6.20 9.11
N GLU A 759 51.37 -5.96 7.89
CA GLU A 759 52.14 -6.11 6.66
C GLU A 759 52.78 -4.79 6.22
N MET A 760 53.53 -4.82 5.11
CA MET A 760 54.30 -3.68 4.63
C MET A 760 53.44 -2.41 4.46
N ARG A 761 54.00 -1.29 4.93
CA ARG A 761 53.47 0.09 4.93
C ARG A 761 52.38 0.45 5.97
N GLY A 762 51.79 -0.52 6.67
CA GLY A 762 50.78 -0.26 7.70
C GLY A 762 51.33 0.55 8.89
N LYS A 763 50.54 1.51 9.41
CA LYS A 763 50.98 2.48 10.44
C LYS A 763 49.96 2.63 11.57
N MET A 764 50.03 1.74 12.57
CA MET A 764 49.17 1.81 13.76
C MET A 764 49.90 2.40 14.98
N ILE A 765 49.23 3.28 15.72
CA ILE A 765 49.64 3.71 17.06
C ILE A 765 49.03 2.75 18.09
N ILE A 766 49.85 1.93 18.74
CA ILE A 766 49.42 0.88 19.66
C ILE A 766 49.82 1.26 21.10
N SER A 767 48.85 1.45 22.01
CA SER A 767 49.14 1.79 23.41
C SER A 767 48.05 1.37 24.42
N GLU A 768 48.44 1.18 25.69
CA GLU A 768 47.56 0.81 26.81
C GLU A 768 46.69 -0.45 26.60
N ASN A 769 47.04 -1.33 25.66
CA ASN A 769 46.27 -2.55 25.36
C ASN A 769 46.59 -3.67 26.37
N GLU A 770 45.58 -4.44 26.77
CA GLU A 770 45.73 -5.67 27.53
C GLU A 770 46.29 -6.78 26.61
N GLN A 771 47.60 -6.70 26.36
CA GLN A 771 48.46 -7.84 26.05
C GLN A 771 49.12 -8.32 27.35
N ASP A 772 48.30 -8.65 28.34
CA ASP A 772 48.74 -8.81 29.71
C ASP A 772 49.34 -10.22 29.95
N LYS A 773 50.65 -10.32 29.68
CA LYS A 773 51.60 -11.42 29.94
C LYS A 773 51.74 -12.51 28.88
#